data_AF-A0A5C1YB39-F1
#
_entry.id   AF-A0A5C1YB39-F1
#
_cell.length_a   1.000
_cell.length_b   1.000
_cell.length_c   1.000
_cell.angle_alpha   90.00
_cell.angle_beta   90.00
_cell.angle_gamma   90.00
#
_symmetry.space_group_name_H-M   'P 1'
#
loop_
_entity.id
_entity.type
_entity.pdbx_description
1 polymer ?
#
loop_
_entity_poly.entity_id
_entity_poly.type
_entity_poly.pdbx_seq_one_letter_code
_entity_poly.pdbx_strand_id
1 'polypeptide(L)'
;MPSHRVLPRALATALILALAGTALVACAPLTAKRAADGVIAAGQLPADPDSALGLPALLGIEAVAQPEFRALDEEETRGLDGVRILNESECRTAPDARSAQRPPCRFELAFARLPDGLEVGAVLGAGVTASTPAGLLARVTAIAGTTVQASEASLGDALVQGEFLVERAFGAADVVSTDLADGVTLGVRPNAAGGAPGQPGTARAKEVGGSLPLTIDVDLVAGVHATGTVELGLTCGAYGGLTWQKFAGHKVYPNGIYFDARCTASETASAAITVGSGSTIEARTELGAIDLSPISFWIGPVPVVLVPQLRLALTASGSIVAGMSFGASQHGSVTAGIGYNDGFYAVKANSMEFGSESAAGSGRLSARLSLEASQALLLYGIVGPALVEDLSLSLEGKAAPEKPVWCLTGGVDLGASLDVDLKIKHLRWGPESLYEKSVDLSCAANQAPTIQLHVAGAVYPGVTGAAGPRFIGDAMDLEDGALPIHWTSDRDGELGDSTNTVPLDVPGLSLGTHLITATATDLDGATTTATVTVKALSGDPTLTFQVQKGAAFQATTQLSGTQGGSGYLRAVMTSPVPFVIGNCGTMTWSSPLPITDLGTGACDFRVDFTQTGTHTITGTVTDPNGKHASASITVVVAAAPPTPTLTLTPITAAKYDGTPLPNGGVVGPGDRVVLVVNSNAGTIGVPVRYDWEVQQRTASGVGAWTPLTGSGDSGSGSAREWTTPAQNSATGYTIRVWLVNTATGAYWGQSILTVSYLRPPA
;
A
#
# COMPACT_ATOMS: atom_id res chain seq x y z
N MET A 1 -22.35 -20.85 -22.11
CA MET A 1 -23.67 -20.95 -22.77
C MET A 1 -24.60 -21.72 -21.85
N PRO A 2 -25.86 -21.29 -21.68
CA PRO A 2 -26.44 -20.00 -22.07
C PRO A 2 -26.82 -19.19 -20.81
N SER A 3 -26.72 -17.86 -20.74
CA SER A 3 -26.17 -16.85 -21.62
C SER A 3 -26.09 -15.57 -20.78
N HIS A 4 -24.88 -15.09 -20.53
CA HIS A 4 -24.63 -13.72 -20.09
C HIS A 4 -25.27 -12.75 -21.08
N ARG A 5 -26.08 -11.81 -20.59
CA ARG A 5 -26.36 -10.57 -21.31
C ARG A 5 -25.60 -9.44 -20.63
N VAL A 6 -24.45 -9.14 -21.23
CA VAL A 6 -23.82 -7.83 -21.22
C VAL A 6 -24.79 -6.84 -21.84
N LEU A 7 -25.09 -5.72 -21.17
CA LEU A 7 -25.56 -4.50 -21.83
C LEU A 7 -24.42 -3.46 -21.81
N PRO A 8 -24.17 -2.74 -22.91
CA PRO A 8 -22.96 -1.96 -23.10
C PRO A 8 -23.07 -0.53 -22.55
N ARG A 9 -21.91 0.02 -22.20
CA ARG A 9 -21.65 1.45 -21.96
C ARG A 9 -22.05 2.29 -23.18
N ALA A 10 -22.83 3.34 -22.95
CA ALA A 10 -22.88 4.53 -23.79
C ALA A 10 -22.78 5.78 -22.91
N LEU A 11 -21.65 6.45 -23.08
CA LEU A 11 -21.16 7.77 -22.71
C LEU A 11 -22.00 8.72 -21.81
N ALA A 12 -21.26 9.26 -20.83
CA ALA A 12 -21.49 10.52 -20.13
C ALA A 12 -21.31 11.78 -21.01
N THR A 13 -21.82 12.92 -20.49
CA THR A 13 -21.60 14.38 -20.76
C THR A 13 -22.96 15.05 -21.07
N ALA A 14 -23.56 15.99 -20.31
CA ALA A 14 -23.14 17.03 -19.35
C ALA A 14 -24.20 17.16 -18.23
N LEU A 15 -23.92 17.33 -16.93
CA LEU A 15 -23.26 18.41 -16.18
C LEU A 15 -24.07 19.74 -16.07
N ILE A 16 -24.64 19.94 -14.86
CA ILE A 16 -24.98 21.19 -14.14
C ILE A 16 -26.13 22.06 -14.72
N LEU A 17 -27.32 21.96 -14.10
CA LEU A 17 -28.04 23.08 -13.46
C LEU A 17 -29.34 22.55 -12.80
N ALA A 18 -29.39 22.52 -11.47
CA ALA A 18 -30.56 22.82 -10.61
C ALA A 18 -30.36 22.20 -9.21
N LEU A 19 -29.59 22.92 -8.39
CA LEU A 19 -29.82 22.95 -6.94
C LEU A 19 -31.24 23.46 -6.66
N ALA A 20 -31.82 22.95 -5.58
CA ALA A 20 -33.07 23.37 -4.93
C ALA A 20 -34.37 23.06 -5.70
N GLY A 21 -35.08 22.04 -5.23
CA GLY A 21 -36.46 21.77 -5.60
C GLY A 21 -36.95 20.48 -4.97
N THR A 22 -37.79 20.63 -3.93
CA THR A 22 -38.70 19.59 -3.43
C THR A 22 -39.29 18.77 -4.59
N ALA A 23 -39.02 17.47 -4.63
CA ALA A 23 -39.66 16.56 -5.56
C ALA A 23 -40.30 15.40 -4.79
N LEU A 24 -41.62 15.47 -4.61
CA LEU A 24 -42.45 14.28 -4.53
C LEU A 24 -42.09 13.39 -5.72
N VAL A 25 -41.42 12.26 -5.47
CA VAL A 25 -41.29 11.20 -6.47
C VAL A 25 -42.65 10.51 -6.51
N ALA A 26 -43.54 11.02 -7.36
CA ALA A 26 -44.69 10.26 -7.80
C ALA A 26 -44.18 9.02 -8.55
N CYS A 27 -44.39 7.84 -7.97
CA CYS A 27 -44.20 6.56 -8.64
C CYS A 27 -44.95 6.58 -9.98
N ALA A 28 -44.23 6.42 -11.09
CA ALA A 28 -44.88 6.15 -12.37
C ALA A 28 -45.58 4.78 -12.28
N PRO A 29 -46.89 4.67 -12.58
CA PRO A 29 -47.57 3.39 -12.57
C PRO A 29 -47.02 2.48 -13.67
N LEU A 30 -46.70 1.24 -13.30
CA LEU A 30 -46.46 0.15 -14.24
C LEU A 30 -47.63 0.06 -15.22
N THR A 31 -47.32 -0.11 -16.50
CA THR A 31 -48.30 -0.16 -17.59
C THR A 31 -49.18 -1.40 -17.42
N ALA A 32 -50.37 -1.21 -16.84
CA ALA A 32 -51.40 -2.23 -16.73
C ALA A 32 -51.82 -2.70 -18.12
N LYS A 33 -51.88 -4.03 -18.32
CA LYS A 33 -52.68 -4.60 -19.42
C LYS A 33 -54.10 -4.05 -19.29
N ARG A 34 -54.60 -3.43 -20.36
CA ARG A 34 -56.02 -3.03 -20.47
C ARG A 34 -56.89 -4.23 -20.11
N ALA A 35 -57.66 -4.12 -19.03
CA ALA A 35 -58.75 -5.04 -18.74
C ALA A 35 -59.73 -5.02 -19.93
N ALA A 36 -60.18 -6.20 -20.34
CA ALA A 36 -61.24 -6.33 -21.32
C ALA A 36 -62.52 -5.62 -20.81
N ASP A 37 -63.30 -5.08 -21.74
CA ASP A 37 -64.45 -4.20 -21.52
C ASP A 37 -65.31 -4.57 -20.28
N GLY A 38 -65.40 -3.65 -19.32
CA GLY A 38 -66.46 -3.63 -18.29
C GLY A 38 -66.14 -4.20 -16.92
N VAL A 39 -64.89 -4.56 -16.62
CA VAL A 39 -64.45 -4.99 -15.28
C VAL A 39 -63.75 -3.80 -14.59
N ILE A 40 -64.28 -3.31 -13.47
CA ILE A 40 -63.58 -2.32 -12.64
C ILE A 40 -62.36 -3.06 -12.05
N ALA A 41 -61.15 -2.68 -12.47
CA ALA A 41 -59.93 -3.20 -11.84
C ALA A 41 -59.96 -2.78 -10.36
N ALA A 42 -59.74 -3.71 -9.41
CA ALA A 42 -59.92 -3.42 -7.97
C ALA A 42 -59.03 -2.29 -7.43
N GLY A 43 -57.94 -1.94 -8.12
CA GLY A 43 -57.18 -0.71 -7.84
C GLY A 43 -57.89 0.61 -8.18
N GLN A 44 -59.15 0.58 -8.64
CA GLN A 44 -59.94 1.75 -9.05
C GLN A 44 -61.21 1.99 -8.22
N LEU A 45 -61.50 1.16 -7.21
CA LEU A 45 -62.57 1.49 -6.27
C LEU A 45 -62.12 2.66 -5.36
N PRO A 46 -62.95 3.70 -5.17
CA PRO A 46 -62.61 4.81 -4.30
C PRO A 46 -62.40 4.31 -2.87
N ALA A 47 -61.32 4.77 -2.24
CA ALA A 47 -61.03 4.48 -0.84
C ALA A 47 -62.19 4.97 0.05
N ASP A 48 -62.57 4.16 1.04
CA ASP A 48 -63.45 4.58 2.11
C ASP A 48 -62.76 5.73 2.86
N PRO A 49 -63.37 6.93 2.95
CA PRO A 49 -62.77 8.07 3.65
C PRO A 49 -62.51 7.79 5.15
N ASP A 50 -63.17 6.79 5.74
CA ASP A 50 -62.95 6.39 7.12
C ASP A 50 -61.92 5.25 7.27
N SER A 51 -61.40 4.69 6.18
CA SER A 51 -60.38 3.64 6.21
C SER A 51 -58.98 4.22 6.49
N ALA A 52 -58.32 3.71 7.52
CA ALA A 52 -56.94 4.07 7.85
C ALA A 52 -55.93 3.47 6.85
N LEU A 53 -56.26 2.35 6.21
CA LEU A 53 -55.42 1.64 5.25
C LEU A 53 -55.75 1.99 3.78
N GLY A 54 -56.69 2.91 3.55
CA GLY A 54 -57.20 3.27 2.23
C GLY A 54 -57.90 2.10 1.51
N LEU A 55 -58.54 1.20 2.26
CA LEU A 55 -59.39 0.13 1.76
C LEU A 55 -60.64 0.72 1.07
N PRO A 56 -61.21 0.02 0.07
CA PRO A 56 -62.42 0.47 -0.63
C PRO A 56 -63.67 0.51 0.26
N ALA A 57 -64.65 1.34 -0.11
CA ALA A 57 -65.97 1.34 0.54
C ALA A 57 -66.81 0.09 0.17
N LEU A 58 -67.70 -0.30 1.08
CA LEU A 58 -68.68 -1.38 0.88
C LEU A 58 -69.63 -1.06 -0.30
N LEU A 59 -70.01 -2.10 -1.06
CA LEU A 59 -70.84 -2.04 -2.27
C LEU A 59 -72.34 -2.11 -1.97
N GLY A 60 -72.74 -2.37 -0.71
CA GLY A 60 -74.12 -2.56 -0.27
C GLY A 60 -74.68 -3.96 -0.52
N ILE A 61 -73.83 -5.00 -0.48
CA ILE A 61 -74.24 -6.40 -0.74
C ILE A 61 -74.85 -7.00 0.53
N GLU A 62 -76.12 -7.40 0.46
CA GLU A 62 -76.82 -8.07 1.56
C GLU A 62 -76.29 -9.49 1.79
N ALA A 63 -75.97 -9.80 3.04
CA ALA A 63 -75.46 -11.11 3.43
C ALA A 63 -76.56 -12.19 3.40
N VAL A 64 -76.29 -13.31 2.74
CA VAL A 64 -77.18 -14.48 2.63
C VAL A 64 -76.38 -15.73 2.98
N ALA A 65 -76.77 -16.44 4.02
CA ALA A 65 -76.14 -17.69 4.43
C ALA A 65 -76.64 -18.89 3.61
N GLN A 66 -75.81 -19.93 3.51
CA GLN A 66 -76.19 -21.20 2.94
C GLN A 66 -77.26 -21.90 3.81
N PRO A 67 -78.20 -22.66 3.23
CA PRO A 67 -79.21 -23.37 4.01
C PRO A 67 -78.64 -24.36 5.04
N GLU A 68 -77.51 -24.98 4.75
CA GLU A 68 -76.79 -25.89 5.64
C GLU A 68 -75.95 -25.18 6.72
N PHE A 69 -75.83 -23.85 6.65
CA PHE A 69 -75.08 -23.08 7.64
C PHE A 69 -75.90 -22.86 8.92
N ARG A 70 -75.23 -23.07 10.05
CA ARG A 70 -75.80 -22.85 11.38
C ARG A 70 -74.75 -22.18 12.27
N ALA A 71 -75.02 -20.95 12.69
CA ALA A 71 -74.25 -20.33 13.76
C ALA A 71 -74.62 -20.99 15.09
N LEU A 72 -73.62 -21.33 15.90
CA LEU A 72 -73.84 -21.70 17.29
C LEU A 72 -74.23 -20.44 18.07
N ASP A 73 -75.29 -20.52 18.86
CA ASP A 73 -75.64 -19.43 19.77
C ASP A 73 -74.68 -19.37 20.97
N GLU A 74 -74.86 -18.37 21.83
CA GLU A 74 -73.99 -18.16 22.97
C GLU A 74 -74.06 -19.30 24.01
N GLU A 75 -75.20 -19.97 24.16
CA GLU A 75 -75.35 -21.11 25.08
C GLU A 75 -74.70 -22.36 24.51
N GLU A 76 -74.93 -22.65 23.23
CA GLU A 76 -74.32 -23.78 22.53
C GLU A 76 -72.80 -23.64 22.42
N THR A 77 -72.30 -22.42 22.22
CA THR A 77 -70.86 -22.16 22.19
C THR A 77 -70.25 -22.26 23.59
N ARG A 78 -70.96 -21.84 24.64
CA ARG A 78 -70.54 -22.10 26.04
C ARG A 78 -70.57 -23.59 26.40
N GLY A 79 -71.46 -24.35 25.78
CA GLY A 79 -71.56 -25.80 25.91
C GLY A 79 -70.59 -26.58 25.03
N LEU A 80 -69.74 -25.92 24.22
CA LEU A 80 -68.65 -26.56 23.50
C LEU A 80 -67.45 -26.65 24.45
N ASP A 81 -67.27 -27.79 25.11
CA ASP A 81 -66.24 -28.02 26.13
C ASP A 81 -64.83 -28.13 25.55
N GLY A 82 -64.69 -28.42 24.25
CA GLY A 82 -63.38 -28.48 23.61
C GLY A 82 -63.41 -28.68 22.11
N VAL A 83 -62.41 -28.11 21.43
CA VAL A 83 -62.13 -28.30 20.00
C VAL A 83 -60.71 -28.83 19.85
N ARG A 84 -60.56 -29.99 19.22
CA ARG A 84 -59.25 -30.60 18.95
C ARG A 84 -59.05 -30.82 17.46
N ILE A 85 -57.92 -30.35 16.94
CA ILE A 85 -57.50 -30.62 15.56
C ILE A 85 -56.77 -31.96 15.53
N LEU A 86 -57.28 -32.92 14.77
CA LEU A 86 -56.79 -34.30 14.74
C LEU A 86 -55.54 -34.49 13.87
N ASN A 87 -55.35 -33.63 12.87
CA ASN A 87 -54.24 -33.66 11.92
C ASN A 87 -53.48 -32.33 11.86
N GLU A 88 -53.26 -31.72 13.03
CA GLU A 88 -52.72 -30.37 13.15
C GLU A 88 -51.39 -30.16 12.38
N SER A 89 -50.44 -31.09 12.54
CA SER A 89 -49.12 -31.02 11.87
C SER A 89 -49.18 -31.09 10.34
N GLU A 90 -50.26 -31.67 9.79
CA GLU A 90 -50.47 -31.80 8.34
C GLU A 90 -51.32 -30.67 7.78
N CYS A 91 -52.31 -30.20 8.56
CA CYS A 91 -53.29 -29.23 8.10
C CYS A 91 -52.97 -27.79 8.51
N ARG A 92 -51.92 -27.52 9.29
CA ARG A 92 -51.44 -26.15 9.58
C ARG A 92 -50.10 -25.82 8.94
N THR A 93 -49.48 -26.77 8.23
CA THR A 93 -48.26 -26.53 7.48
C THR A 93 -48.59 -25.73 6.20
N ALA A 94 -47.91 -24.60 6.00
CA ALA A 94 -47.95 -23.90 4.73
C ALA A 94 -47.40 -24.85 3.63
N PRO A 95 -48.12 -25.05 2.53
CA PRO A 95 -47.68 -25.97 1.49
C PRO A 95 -46.39 -25.44 0.84
N ASP A 96 -45.41 -26.32 0.64
CA ASP A 96 -44.18 -25.95 -0.06
C ASP A 96 -44.52 -25.38 -1.46
N ALA A 97 -43.76 -24.39 -1.94
CA ALA A 97 -44.02 -23.70 -3.20
C ALA A 97 -43.98 -24.61 -4.45
N ARG A 98 -43.66 -25.90 -4.30
CA ARG A 98 -43.48 -26.89 -5.37
C ARG A 98 -44.27 -28.19 -5.21
N SER A 99 -44.92 -28.53 -4.10
CA SER A 99 -45.64 -29.82 -4.00
C SER A 99 -46.72 -29.92 -2.92
N ALA A 100 -47.82 -30.58 -3.30
CA ALA A 100 -48.99 -31.02 -2.53
C ALA A 100 -49.97 -29.95 -1.98
N GLN A 101 -51.24 -30.08 -2.37
CA GLN A 101 -52.37 -29.37 -1.79
C GLN A 101 -52.53 -29.79 -0.32
N ARG A 102 -52.58 -28.81 0.58
CA ARG A 102 -52.70 -29.02 2.02
C ARG A 102 -53.97 -29.83 2.34
N PRO A 103 -53.92 -30.90 3.16
CA PRO A 103 -55.14 -31.60 3.57
C PRO A 103 -56.00 -30.70 4.49
N PRO A 104 -57.34 -30.78 4.40
CA PRO A 104 -58.22 -30.01 5.27
C PRO A 104 -58.06 -30.44 6.73
N CYS A 105 -58.23 -29.49 7.66
CA CYS A 105 -58.22 -29.81 9.07
C CYS A 105 -59.42 -30.69 9.44
N ARG A 106 -59.17 -31.70 10.27
CA ARG A 106 -60.18 -32.58 10.87
C ARG A 106 -60.31 -32.23 12.34
N PHE A 107 -61.55 -32.05 12.79
CA PHE A 107 -61.87 -31.59 14.13
C PHE A 107 -62.65 -32.64 14.89
N GLU A 108 -62.39 -32.71 16.18
CA GLU A 108 -63.24 -33.35 17.16
C GLU A 108 -63.77 -32.26 18.09
N LEU A 109 -65.09 -32.11 18.11
CA LEU A 109 -65.81 -31.11 18.91
C LEU A 109 -66.54 -31.85 20.05
N ALA A 110 -66.24 -31.51 21.28
CA ALA A 110 -66.88 -32.10 22.46
C ALA A 110 -67.92 -31.12 23.03
N PHE A 111 -69.19 -31.52 23.03
CA PHE A 111 -70.25 -30.72 23.62
C PHE A 111 -70.68 -31.27 24.99
N ALA A 112 -71.02 -30.38 25.92
CA ALA A 112 -71.71 -30.71 27.17
C ALA A 112 -73.12 -31.26 26.87
N ARG A 113 -73.79 -30.66 25.88
CA ARG A 113 -75.05 -31.12 25.30
C ARG A 113 -75.05 -30.86 23.81
N LEU A 114 -75.44 -31.86 23.02
CA LEU A 114 -75.51 -31.71 21.56
C LEU A 114 -76.54 -30.62 21.19
N PRO A 115 -76.18 -29.66 20.32
CA PRO A 115 -77.10 -28.64 19.81
C PRO A 115 -78.37 -29.25 19.21
N ASP A 116 -79.53 -28.66 19.50
CA ASP A 116 -80.81 -29.17 19.01
C ASP A 116 -80.88 -29.01 17.47
N GLY A 117 -81.25 -30.08 16.77
CA GLY A 117 -81.35 -30.11 15.30
C GLY A 117 -80.02 -30.20 14.56
N LEU A 118 -78.92 -30.55 15.23
CA LEU A 118 -77.63 -30.77 14.56
C LEU A 118 -77.62 -32.08 13.77
N GLU A 119 -77.29 -32.00 12.48
CA GLU A 119 -77.25 -33.14 11.56
C GLU A 119 -75.89 -33.27 10.85
N VAL A 120 -75.59 -34.48 10.37
CA VAL A 120 -74.41 -34.71 9.51
C VAL A 120 -74.56 -33.93 8.20
N GLY A 121 -73.51 -33.19 7.82
CA GLY A 121 -73.50 -32.31 6.66
C GLY A 121 -73.68 -30.82 6.98
N ALA A 122 -74.19 -30.49 8.18
CA ALA A 122 -74.32 -29.11 8.65
C ALA A 122 -72.96 -28.39 8.71
N VAL A 123 -72.96 -27.08 8.46
CA VAL A 123 -71.77 -26.21 8.56
C VAL A 123 -71.94 -25.36 9.80
N LEU A 124 -71.15 -25.66 10.82
CA LEU A 124 -71.15 -24.96 12.10
C LEU A 124 -70.23 -23.75 12.06
N GLY A 125 -70.74 -22.60 12.50
CA GLY A 125 -69.96 -21.38 12.74
C GLY A 125 -69.97 -20.99 14.21
N ALA A 126 -68.81 -20.72 14.80
CA ALA A 126 -68.71 -20.17 16.15
C ALA A 126 -67.72 -19.00 16.21
N GLY A 127 -68.06 -17.96 16.96
CA GLY A 127 -67.18 -16.82 17.23
C GLY A 127 -66.04 -17.13 18.22
N VAL A 128 -65.38 -16.09 18.70
CA VAL A 128 -64.27 -16.21 19.67
C VAL A 128 -64.82 -16.55 21.06
N THR A 129 -64.42 -17.70 21.61
CA THR A 129 -64.70 -18.11 23.00
C THR A 129 -63.49 -18.81 23.62
N ALA A 130 -63.58 -19.22 24.89
CA ALA A 130 -62.53 -19.99 25.54
C ALA A 130 -62.22 -21.32 24.81
N SER A 131 -63.23 -21.97 24.23
CA SER A 131 -63.09 -23.25 23.50
C SER A 131 -62.85 -23.06 22.01
N THR A 132 -63.17 -21.87 21.47
CA THR A 132 -62.94 -21.48 20.07
C THR A 132 -62.14 -20.18 20.02
N PRO A 133 -60.90 -20.12 20.53
CA PRO A 133 -60.13 -18.87 20.58
C PRO A 133 -59.81 -18.31 19.19
N ALA A 134 -59.75 -19.17 18.17
CA ALA A 134 -59.60 -18.79 16.77
C ALA A 134 -60.94 -18.73 16.00
N GLY A 135 -62.08 -18.84 16.68
CA GLY A 135 -63.36 -19.15 16.05
C GLY A 135 -63.43 -20.59 15.54
N LEU A 136 -64.53 -20.93 14.88
CA LEU A 136 -64.72 -22.24 14.26
C LEU A 136 -65.58 -22.10 12.99
N LEU A 137 -65.13 -22.70 11.90
CA LEU A 137 -65.96 -22.96 10.73
C LEU A 137 -65.72 -24.39 10.25
N ALA A 138 -66.67 -25.28 10.51
CA ALA A 138 -66.47 -26.71 10.28
C ALA A 138 -67.74 -27.41 9.80
N ARG A 139 -67.58 -28.32 8.84
CA ARG A 139 -68.63 -29.19 8.32
C ARG A 139 -68.69 -30.48 9.12
N VAL A 140 -69.85 -30.80 9.67
CA VAL A 140 -70.08 -32.03 10.43
C VAL A 140 -69.97 -33.25 9.51
N THR A 141 -69.11 -34.20 9.85
CA THR A 141 -68.90 -35.45 9.11
C THR A 141 -69.44 -36.68 9.85
N ALA A 142 -69.47 -36.66 11.18
CA ALA A 142 -70.12 -37.69 11.99
C ALA A 142 -70.51 -37.16 13.38
N ILE A 143 -71.54 -37.77 13.98
CA ILE A 143 -72.00 -37.46 15.34
C ILE A 143 -72.03 -38.76 16.16
N ALA A 144 -71.41 -38.75 17.33
CA ALA A 144 -71.36 -39.88 18.25
C ALA A 144 -71.60 -39.40 19.69
N GLY A 145 -72.82 -39.56 20.19
CA GLY A 145 -73.21 -39.02 21.50
C GLY A 145 -73.15 -37.49 21.50
N THR A 146 -72.34 -36.91 22.38
CA THR A 146 -72.08 -35.46 22.42
C THR A 146 -70.77 -35.05 21.73
N THR A 147 -70.10 -35.99 21.07
CA THR A 147 -68.89 -35.73 20.29
C THR A 147 -69.24 -35.63 18.81
N VAL A 148 -68.74 -34.59 18.15
CA VAL A 148 -68.94 -34.32 16.73
C VAL A 148 -67.59 -34.37 16.02
N GLN A 149 -67.50 -35.20 14.99
CA GLN A 149 -66.38 -35.17 14.05
C GLN A 149 -66.72 -34.21 12.93
N ALA A 150 -65.78 -33.35 12.57
CA ALA A 150 -65.98 -32.35 11.53
C ALA A 150 -64.73 -32.20 10.65
N SER A 151 -64.90 -31.64 9.47
CA SER A 151 -63.82 -31.23 8.58
C SER A 151 -63.90 -29.73 8.34
N GLU A 152 -62.77 -29.09 8.02
CA GLU A 152 -62.71 -27.68 7.63
C GLU A 152 -63.75 -27.34 6.56
N ALA A 153 -64.46 -26.24 6.82
CA ALA A 153 -65.40 -25.64 5.90
C ALA A 153 -64.85 -24.30 5.41
N SER A 154 -65.17 -23.95 4.17
CA SER A 154 -64.81 -22.65 3.61
C SER A 154 -65.91 -21.61 3.84
N LEU A 155 -65.59 -20.33 3.65
CA LEU A 155 -66.63 -19.28 3.64
C LEU A 155 -67.71 -19.54 2.58
N GLY A 156 -67.38 -20.22 1.47
CA GLY A 156 -68.36 -20.62 0.46
C GLY A 156 -69.34 -21.71 0.89
N ASP A 157 -68.95 -22.53 1.88
CA ASP A 157 -69.86 -23.50 2.52
C ASP A 157 -70.86 -22.83 3.47
N ALA A 158 -70.59 -21.59 3.90
CA ALA A 158 -71.36 -20.86 4.90
C ALA A 158 -72.18 -19.70 4.31
N LEU A 159 -71.65 -19.03 3.29
CA LEU A 159 -72.23 -17.83 2.67
C LEU A 159 -72.53 -18.07 1.20
N VAL A 160 -73.74 -17.70 0.79
CA VAL A 160 -74.09 -17.49 -0.62
C VAL A 160 -73.46 -16.18 -1.08
N GLN A 161 -73.77 -15.08 -0.40
CA GLN A 161 -73.22 -13.74 -0.69
C GLN A 161 -73.06 -12.92 0.59
N GLY A 162 -72.25 -11.87 0.53
CA GLY A 162 -72.04 -10.92 1.62
C GLY A 162 -70.72 -10.18 1.44
N GLU A 163 -70.57 -9.07 2.16
CA GLU A 163 -69.35 -8.27 2.14
C GLU A 163 -68.92 -7.85 3.54
N PHE A 164 -67.66 -7.45 3.67
CA PHE A 164 -67.08 -7.02 4.93
C PHE A 164 -66.01 -5.94 4.71
N LEU A 165 -65.86 -5.10 5.72
CA LEU A 165 -64.74 -4.18 5.88
C LEU A 165 -64.33 -4.22 7.35
N VAL A 166 -63.08 -4.55 7.61
CA VAL A 166 -62.54 -4.60 8.97
C VAL A 166 -61.15 -4.01 9.02
N GLU A 167 -60.88 -3.19 10.03
CA GLU A 167 -59.55 -2.64 10.31
C GLU A 167 -59.29 -2.67 11.82
N ARG A 168 -58.09 -3.06 12.23
CA ARG A 168 -57.68 -3.06 13.63
C ARG A 168 -56.19 -2.75 13.76
N ALA A 169 -55.86 -1.80 14.64
CA ALA A 169 -54.51 -1.60 15.14
C ALA A 169 -54.24 -2.51 16.33
N PHE A 170 -52.99 -2.94 16.46
CA PHE A 170 -52.50 -3.82 17.51
C PHE A 170 -51.42 -3.14 18.34
N GLY A 171 -51.47 -3.33 19.66
CA GLY A 171 -50.41 -2.94 20.59
C GLY A 171 -50.17 -3.98 21.67
N ALA A 172 -49.33 -3.63 22.65
CA ALA A 172 -48.98 -4.52 23.76
C ALA A 172 -50.17 -5.10 24.55
N ALA A 173 -51.33 -4.41 24.57
CA ALA A 173 -52.55 -4.90 25.22
C ALA A 173 -53.27 -5.99 24.42
N ASP A 174 -53.01 -6.11 23.12
CA ASP A 174 -53.63 -7.10 22.26
C ASP A 174 -52.89 -8.43 22.27
N VAL A 175 -51.76 -8.55 22.98
CA VAL A 175 -50.98 -9.78 23.08
C VAL A 175 -51.73 -10.81 23.94
N VAL A 176 -52.08 -11.95 23.32
CA VAL A 176 -52.81 -13.06 23.96
C VAL A 176 -51.84 -14.04 24.59
N SER A 177 -50.79 -14.40 23.85
CA SER A 177 -49.73 -15.30 24.29
C SER A 177 -48.41 -14.94 23.66
N THR A 178 -47.33 -15.24 24.39
CA THR A 178 -45.97 -15.08 23.93
C THR A 178 -45.17 -16.33 24.23
N ASP A 179 -44.36 -16.77 23.26
CA ASP A 179 -43.34 -17.78 23.42
C ASP A 179 -42.01 -17.15 23.02
N LEU A 180 -41.37 -16.44 23.97
CA LEU A 180 -40.15 -15.66 23.73
C LEU A 180 -38.92 -16.45 24.19
N ALA A 181 -37.85 -16.36 23.42
CA ALA A 181 -36.56 -16.92 23.80
C ALA A 181 -35.96 -16.19 25.02
N ASP A 182 -35.04 -16.88 25.71
CA ASP A 182 -34.26 -16.28 26.79
C ASP A 182 -33.53 -15.02 26.28
N GLY A 183 -33.62 -13.92 27.02
CA GLY A 183 -33.02 -12.63 26.64
C GLY A 183 -33.90 -11.74 25.75
N VAL A 184 -35.07 -12.21 25.32
CA VAL A 184 -36.06 -11.39 24.61
C VAL A 184 -37.15 -10.96 25.57
N THR A 185 -37.41 -9.65 25.68
CA THR A 185 -38.48 -9.14 26.55
C THR A 185 -39.42 -8.17 25.84
N LEU A 186 -40.72 -8.32 26.11
CA LEU A 186 -41.78 -7.44 25.62
C LEU A 186 -42.11 -6.40 26.70
N GLY A 187 -41.94 -5.12 26.37
CA GLY A 187 -42.27 -4.00 27.26
C GLY A 187 -43.78 -3.79 27.33
N VAL A 188 -44.42 -4.28 28.40
CA VAL A 188 -45.85 -4.04 28.61
C VAL A 188 -46.07 -2.59 29.06
N ARG A 189 -46.74 -1.76 28.26
CA ARG A 189 -47.46 -0.57 28.76
C ARG A 189 -48.93 -0.95 28.89
N PRO A 190 -49.44 -1.18 30.11
CA PRO A 190 -50.83 -1.56 30.28
C PRO A 190 -51.75 -0.38 29.95
N ASN A 191 -52.77 -0.63 29.12
CA ASN A 191 -54.05 0.08 29.21
C ASN A 191 -55.19 -0.92 29.02
N ALA A 192 -56.30 -0.63 29.70
CA ALA A 192 -57.35 -1.58 30.06
C ALA A 192 -58.00 -2.31 28.88
N ALA A 193 -58.17 -3.62 29.08
CA ALA A 193 -58.92 -4.54 28.22
C ALA A 193 -60.33 -4.04 27.87
N GLY A 194 -60.82 -4.37 26.66
CA GLY A 194 -62.25 -4.48 26.42
C GLY A 194 -62.74 -4.25 24.99
N GLY A 195 -62.34 -5.08 24.02
CA GLY A 195 -63.11 -5.22 22.78
C GLY A 195 -64.35 -6.08 23.04
N ALA A 196 -65.54 -5.45 23.12
CA ALA A 196 -66.80 -6.17 23.30
C ALA A 196 -67.16 -7.03 22.07
N PRO A 197 -67.93 -8.13 22.22
CA PRO A 197 -68.41 -8.93 21.09
C PRO A 197 -69.24 -8.07 20.13
N GLY A 198 -68.85 -8.03 18.85
CA GLY A 198 -69.60 -7.32 17.81
C GLY A 198 -70.99 -7.92 17.60
N GLN A 199 -72.02 -7.07 17.56
CA GLN A 199 -73.39 -7.46 17.23
C GLN A 199 -73.53 -7.90 15.74
N PRO A 200 -74.51 -8.75 15.40
CA PRO A 200 -74.82 -9.11 14.00
C PRO A 200 -75.23 -7.86 13.17
N GLY A 201 -74.51 -7.59 12.08
CA GLY A 201 -74.75 -6.45 11.18
C GLY A 201 -73.65 -6.33 10.11
N THR A 202 -73.71 -5.33 9.22
CA THR A 202 -72.58 -5.01 8.32
C THR A 202 -71.39 -4.57 9.16
N ALA A 203 -70.35 -5.39 9.24
CA ALA A 203 -69.21 -5.15 10.10
C ALA A 203 -68.42 -3.90 9.67
N ARG A 204 -68.19 -2.99 10.62
CA ARG A 204 -67.26 -1.86 10.52
C ARG A 204 -66.64 -1.67 11.91
N ALA A 205 -65.38 -2.06 12.08
CA ALA A 205 -64.62 -1.87 13.32
C ALA A 205 -63.39 -1.00 13.04
N LYS A 206 -63.07 -0.07 13.95
CA LYS A 206 -61.91 0.83 13.84
C LYS A 206 -61.36 1.16 15.23
N GLU A 207 -60.13 0.71 15.50
CA GLU A 207 -59.28 1.15 16.61
C GLU A 207 -57.90 1.50 16.03
N VAL A 208 -57.31 2.62 16.46
CA VAL A 208 -56.03 3.14 15.94
C VAL A 208 -55.09 3.44 17.10
N GLY A 209 -53.88 2.87 17.07
CA GLY A 209 -52.77 3.23 17.95
C GLY A 209 -52.38 2.13 18.94
N GLY A 210 -51.25 1.48 18.69
CA GLY A 210 -50.58 0.53 19.58
C GLY A 210 -49.14 0.31 19.12
N SER A 211 -48.22 0.09 20.07
CA SER A 211 -46.85 -0.35 19.79
C SER A 211 -46.48 -1.57 20.63
N LEU A 212 -45.59 -2.40 20.08
CA LEU A 212 -45.01 -3.59 20.67
C LEU A 212 -43.50 -3.33 20.85
N PRO A 213 -43.08 -2.81 22.01
CA PRO A 213 -41.67 -2.58 22.27
C PRO A 213 -41.00 -3.89 22.70
N LEU A 214 -40.03 -4.34 21.91
CA LEU A 214 -39.23 -5.52 22.13
C LEU A 214 -37.80 -5.12 22.45
N THR A 215 -37.19 -5.84 23.38
CA THR A 215 -35.74 -5.78 23.64
C THR A 215 -35.16 -7.16 23.40
N ILE A 216 -34.02 -7.20 22.75
CA ILE A 216 -33.31 -8.41 22.35
C ILE A 216 -31.93 -8.32 22.99
N ASP A 217 -31.54 -9.34 23.73
CA ASP A 217 -30.24 -9.48 24.37
C ASP A 217 -29.88 -10.98 24.37
N VAL A 218 -29.26 -11.45 23.29
CA VAL A 218 -29.10 -12.89 23.01
C VAL A 218 -27.69 -13.24 22.57
N ASP A 219 -27.18 -14.37 23.07
CA ASP A 219 -25.97 -15.01 22.56
C ASP A 219 -26.34 -15.93 21.40
N LEU A 220 -25.90 -15.58 20.18
CA LEU A 220 -26.21 -16.34 18.97
C LEU A 220 -25.37 -17.62 18.88
N VAL A 221 -24.08 -17.49 19.14
CA VAL A 221 -23.08 -18.56 19.27
C VAL A 221 -22.00 -18.09 20.23
N ALA A 222 -21.13 -18.99 20.68
CA ALA A 222 -20.02 -18.63 21.56
C ALA A 222 -19.17 -17.50 20.95
N GLY A 223 -19.12 -16.35 21.64
CA GLY A 223 -18.37 -15.16 21.20
C GLY A 223 -19.14 -14.23 20.26
N VAL A 224 -20.43 -14.47 19.98
CA VAL A 224 -21.27 -13.57 19.18
C VAL A 224 -22.52 -13.20 19.99
N HIS A 225 -22.59 -11.93 20.38
CA HIS A 225 -23.64 -11.38 21.20
C HIS A 225 -24.41 -10.31 20.42
N ALA A 226 -25.73 -10.39 20.41
CA ALA A 226 -26.60 -9.46 19.71
C ALA A 226 -27.54 -8.76 20.69
N THR A 227 -27.56 -7.44 20.63
CA THR A 227 -28.45 -6.58 21.42
C THR A 227 -29.28 -5.71 20.49
N GLY A 228 -30.52 -5.43 20.83
CA GLY A 228 -31.35 -4.53 20.03
C GLY A 228 -32.64 -4.13 20.69
N THR A 229 -33.27 -3.11 20.11
CA THR A 229 -34.62 -2.69 20.46
C THR A 229 -35.45 -2.57 19.20
N VAL A 230 -36.71 -2.97 19.28
CA VAL A 230 -37.63 -2.98 18.14
C VAL A 230 -38.98 -2.46 18.65
N GLU A 231 -39.44 -1.31 18.17
CA GLU A 231 -40.79 -0.81 18.40
C GLU A 231 -41.64 -1.02 17.15
N LEU A 232 -42.55 -2.00 17.21
CA LEU A 232 -43.44 -2.34 16.10
C LEU A 232 -44.85 -1.80 16.35
N GLY A 233 -45.36 -1.00 15.43
CA GLY A 233 -46.79 -0.69 15.32
C GLY A 233 -47.38 -1.48 14.16
N LEU A 234 -48.48 -2.19 14.39
CA LEU A 234 -49.14 -2.99 13.36
C LEU A 234 -50.60 -2.58 13.23
N THR A 235 -51.03 -2.24 12.01
CA THR A 235 -52.44 -2.04 11.69
C THR A 235 -52.79 -2.91 10.50
N CYS A 236 -53.72 -3.85 10.66
CA CYS A 236 -54.17 -4.71 9.58
C CYS A 236 -55.66 -4.55 9.34
N GLY A 237 -56.06 -4.78 8.10
CA GLY A 237 -57.45 -4.73 7.71
C GLY A 237 -57.70 -5.51 6.43
N ALA A 238 -58.96 -5.85 6.22
CA ALA A 238 -59.41 -6.56 5.06
C ALA A 238 -60.78 -6.04 4.62
N TYR A 239 -60.91 -5.87 3.31
CA TYR A 239 -62.13 -5.59 2.60
C TYR A 239 -62.40 -6.75 1.66
N GLY A 240 -63.65 -7.17 1.50
CA GLY A 240 -63.95 -8.21 0.52
C GLY A 240 -65.38 -8.69 0.57
N GLY A 241 -65.69 -9.62 -0.31
CA GLY A 241 -67.02 -10.19 -0.38
C GLY A 241 -67.16 -11.35 -1.35
N LEU A 242 -68.34 -11.97 -1.25
CA LEU A 242 -68.86 -13.02 -2.13
C LEU A 242 -70.13 -12.47 -2.78
N THR A 243 -70.25 -12.51 -4.11
CA THR A 243 -71.46 -12.07 -4.81
C THR A 243 -71.91 -13.03 -5.89
N TRP A 244 -73.24 -13.17 -6.03
CA TRP A 244 -73.93 -13.89 -7.10
C TRP A 244 -74.60 -12.96 -8.13
N GLN A 245 -74.64 -11.64 -7.89
CA GLN A 245 -75.49 -10.72 -8.65
C GLN A 245 -74.74 -9.89 -9.70
N LYS A 246 -75.43 -9.62 -10.83
CA LYS A 246 -75.05 -8.62 -11.83
C LYS A 246 -75.17 -7.22 -11.22
N PHE A 247 -74.08 -6.46 -11.18
CA PHE A 247 -74.13 -5.04 -10.85
C PHE A 247 -74.18 -4.19 -12.12
N ALA A 248 -75.13 -3.25 -12.19
CA ALA A 248 -75.24 -2.24 -13.24
C ALA A 248 -75.17 -2.73 -14.72
N GLY A 249 -75.72 -3.91 -15.02
CA GLY A 249 -75.79 -4.44 -16.40
C GLY A 249 -74.48 -5.07 -16.93
N HIS A 250 -73.41 -5.04 -16.15
CA HIS A 250 -72.14 -5.70 -16.46
C HIS A 250 -72.12 -7.12 -15.85
N LYS A 251 -71.55 -8.10 -16.57
CA LYS A 251 -71.37 -9.46 -16.06
C LYS A 251 -70.19 -9.44 -15.08
N VAL A 252 -70.48 -9.55 -13.78
CA VAL A 252 -69.47 -9.58 -12.71
C VAL A 252 -69.21 -11.03 -12.24
N TYR A 253 -69.22 -12.00 -13.17
CA TYR A 253 -68.85 -13.42 -12.95
C TYR A 253 -69.86 -14.33 -12.21
N PRO A 254 -70.00 -15.62 -12.58
CA PRO A 254 -70.51 -16.63 -11.66
C PRO A 254 -69.45 -16.89 -10.57
N ASN A 255 -69.82 -16.77 -9.29
CA ASN A 255 -68.98 -17.01 -8.12
C ASN A 255 -67.83 -16.00 -7.86
N GLY A 256 -68.07 -14.70 -8.06
CA GLY A 256 -67.06 -13.66 -7.92
C GLY A 256 -66.64 -13.40 -6.46
N ILE A 257 -65.48 -13.91 -6.05
CA ILE A 257 -64.75 -13.48 -4.85
C ILE A 257 -63.96 -12.22 -5.21
N TYR A 258 -64.00 -11.23 -4.32
CA TYR A 258 -63.05 -10.12 -4.33
C TYR A 258 -62.57 -9.85 -2.91
N PHE A 259 -61.31 -9.43 -2.77
CA PHE A 259 -60.81 -8.90 -1.50
C PHE A 259 -59.61 -7.97 -1.71
N ASP A 260 -59.34 -7.16 -0.70
CA ASP A 260 -58.16 -6.32 -0.53
C ASP A 260 -57.78 -6.40 0.95
N ALA A 261 -56.66 -7.06 1.26
CA ALA A 261 -56.12 -7.18 2.60
C ALA A 261 -54.82 -6.38 2.69
N ARG A 262 -54.71 -5.50 3.68
CA ARG A 262 -53.55 -4.62 3.87
C ARG A 262 -53.09 -4.67 5.31
N CYS A 263 -51.78 -4.60 5.51
CA CYS A 263 -51.17 -4.33 6.79
C CYS A 263 -50.18 -3.17 6.62
N THR A 264 -50.27 -2.20 7.53
CA THR A 264 -49.24 -1.19 7.72
C THR A 264 -48.46 -1.56 8.97
N ALA A 265 -47.18 -1.87 8.78
CA ALA A 265 -46.20 -1.99 9.85
C ALA A 265 -45.41 -0.67 9.93
N SER A 266 -45.29 -0.11 11.12
CA SER A 266 -44.36 0.97 11.43
C SER A 266 -43.31 0.44 12.38
N GLU A 267 -42.04 0.65 12.07
CA GLU A 267 -40.92 0.12 12.84
C GLU A 267 -39.94 1.22 13.20
N THR A 268 -39.47 1.17 14.45
CA THR A 268 -38.20 1.78 14.84
C THR A 268 -37.34 0.70 15.47
N ALA A 269 -36.20 0.39 14.85
CA ALA A 269 -35.31 -0.64 15.31
C ALA A 269 -33.89 -0.13 15.48
N SER A 270 -33.19 -0.65 16.48
CA SER A 270 -31.75 -0.56 16.61
C SER A 270 -31.20 -1.94 16.90
N ALA A 271 -30.08 -2.27 16.27
CA ALA A 271 -29.39 -3.52 16.50
C ALA A 271 -27.89 -3.26 16.59
N ALA A 272 -27.24 -3.91 17.54
CA ALA A 272 -25.79 -3.92 17.70
C ALA A 272 -25.31 -5.35 17.91
N ILE A 273 -24.18 -5.68 17.31
CA ILE A 273 -23.55 -6.99 17.43
C ILE A 273 -22.14 -6.79 17.97
N THR A 274 -21.74 -7.65 18.89
CA THR A 274 -20.35 -7.79 19.32
C THR A 274 -19.86 -9.18 18.98
N VAL A 275 -18.74 -9.26 18.26
CA VAL A 275 -18.12 -10.51 17.83
C VAL A 275 -16.72 -10.62 18.41
N GLY A 276 -16.39 -11.78 18.98
CA GLY A 276 -15.07 -12.17 19.43
C GLY A 276 -14.14 -12.58 18.28
N SER A 277 -12.82 -12.42 18.46
CA SER A 277 -11.81 -12.71 17.44
C SER A 277 -11.80 -14.17 16.95
N GLY A 278 -11.65 -14.38 15.64
CA GLY A 278 -11.45 -15.70 15.03
C GLY A 278 -12.73 -16.53 14.82
N SER A 279 -13.90 -15.88 14.81
CA SER A 279 -15.20 -16.56 14.77
C SER A 279 -15.71 -16.71 13.33
N THR A 280 -16.13 -17.92 12.95
CA THR A 280 -17.05 -18.15 11.84
C THR A 280 -18.46 -18.22 12.41
N ILE A 281 -19.39 -17.47 11.81
CA ILE A 281 -20.75 -17.31 12.28
C ILE A 281 -21.66 -18.00 11.28
N GLU A 282 -22.48 -18.93 11.76
CA GLU A 282 -23.63 -19.48 11.06
C GLU A 282 -24.64 -19.87 12.13
N ALA A 283 -25.61 -18.99 12.37
CA ALA A 283 -26.56 -19.11 13.46
C ALA A 283 -27.93 -18.59 13.03
N ARG A 284 -28.99 -19.30 13.41
CA ARG A 284 -30.37 -18.82 13.32
C ARG A 284 -31.05 -19.10 14.66
N THR A 285 -31.47 -18.04 15.34
CA THR A 285 -32.09 -18.09 16.66
C THR A 285 -33.52 -17.61 16.55
N GLU A 286 -34.48 -18.48 16.85
CA GLU A 286 -35.88 -18.07 16.99
C GLU A 286 -35.98 -17.14 18.21
N LEU A 287 -36.34 -15.88 18.00
CA LEU A 287 -36.51 -14.91 19.08
C LEU A 287 -37.85 -15.07 19.79
N GLY A 288 -38.85 -15.57 19.06
CA GLY A 288 -40.12 -15.99 19.65
C GLY A 288 -41.33 -15.79 18.75
N ALA A 289 -42.48 -16.18 19.28
CA ALA A 289 -43.79 -16.00 18.68
C ALA A 289 -44.70 -15.16 19.58
N ILE A 290 -45.48 -14.28 18.96
CA ILE A 290 -46.47 -13.42 19.61
C ILE A 290 -47.81 -13.63 18.90
N ASP A 291 -48.78 -14.16 19.63
CA ASP A 291 -50.16 -14.26 19.16
C ASP A 291 -50.94 -13.02 19.59
N LEU A 292 -51.57 -12.36 18.62
CA LEU A 292 -52.38 -11.17 18.85
C LEU A 292 -53.87 -11.52 18.96
N SER A 293 -54.62 -10.63 19.58
CA SER A 293 -56.05 -10.76 19.82
C SER A 293 -56.78 -10.97 18.49
N PRO A 294 -57.65 -11.99 18.37
CA PRO A 294 -58.36 -12.25 17.13
C PRO A 294 -59.23 -11.06 16.70
N ILE A 295 -59.26 -10.79 15.40
CA ILE A 295 -60.24 -9.89 14.79
C ILE A 295 -61.49 -10.71 14.50
N SER A 296 -62.55 -10.49 15.27
CA SER A 296 -63.84 -11.16 15.09
C SER A 296 -64.87 -10.18 14.52
N PHE A 297 -65.54 -10.58 13.46
CA PHE A 297 -66.64 -9.83 12.86
C PHE A 297 -67.69 -10.78 12.27
N TRP A 298 -68.86 -10.25 11.90
CA TRP A 298 -69.95 -11.06 11.34
C TRP A 298 -70.26 -10.62 9.91
N ILE A 299 -70.50 -11.59 9.03
CA ILE A 299 -71.08 -11.37 7.69
C ILE A 299 -72.48 -11.97 7.73
N GLY A 300 -73.49 -11.13 7.98
CA GLY A 300 -74.83 -11.64 8.31
C GLY A 300 -74.77 -12.55 9.54
N PRO A 301 -75.27 -13.80 9.47
CA PRO A 301 -75.20 -14.74 10.58
C PRO A 301 -73.87 -15.52 10.66
N VAL A 302 -72.91 -15.30 9.75
CA VAL A 302 -71.66 -16.08 9.73
C VAL A 302 -70.57 -15.35 10.52
N PRO A 303 -70.06 -15.91 11.64
CA PRO A 303 -68.95 -15.32 12.37
C PRO A 303 -67.64 -15.59 11.64
N VAL A 304 -66.86 -14.55 11.37
CA VAL A 304 -65.54 -14.62 10.72
C VAL A 304 -64.47 -14.17 11.71
N VAL A 305 -63.43 -15.00 11.85
CA VAL A 305 -62.34 -14.74 12.80
C VAL A 305 -61.00 -14.78 12.05
N LEU A 306 -60.22 -13.70 12.20
CA LEU A 306 -58.85 -13.60 11.71
C LEU A 306 -57.91 -13.59 12.92
N VAL A 307 -56.88 -14.43 12.90
CA VAL A 307 -55.91 -14.58 13.99
C VAL A 307 -54.55 -14.08 13.49
N PRO A 308 -54.10 -12.90 13.92
CA PRO A 308 -52.78 -12.39 13.58
C PRO A 308 -51.71 -13.08 14.43
N GLN A 309 -50.65 -13.56 13.79
CA GLN A 309 -49.47 -14.14 14.42
C GLN A 309 -48.22 -13.41 13.95
N LEU A 310 -47.32 -13.09 14.88
CA LEU A 310 -45.99 -12.56 14.59
C LEU A 310 -44.94 -13.57 15.06
N ARG A 311 -44.01 -13.94 14.18
CA ARG A 311 -42.84 -14.78 14.47
C ARG A 311 -41.58 -14.00 14.16
N LEU A 312 -40.60 -14.08 15.06
CA LEU A 312 -39.34 -13.35 14.96
C LEU A 312 -38.17 -14.33 15.03
N ALA A 313 -37.21 -14.19 14.12
CA ALA A 313 -35.96 -14.93 14.15
C ALA A 313 -34.78 -14.01 13.82
N LEU A 314 -33.62 -14.32 14.39
CA LEU A 314 -32.37 -13.61 14.16
C LEU A 314 -31.37 -14.56 13.51
N THR A 315 -30.96 -14.23 12.29
CA THR A 315 -30.00 -15.00 11.50
C THR A 315 -28.70 -14.23 11.41
N ALA A 316 -27.58 -14.85 11.79
CA ALA A 316 -26.24 -14.28 11.64
C ALA A 316 -25.33 -15.23 10.85
N SER A 317 -24.57 -14.67 9.92
CA SER A 317 -23.63 -15.41 9.10
C SER A 317 -22.35 -14.60 8.87
N GLY A 318 -21.21 -15.25 8.66
CA GLY A 318 -19.98 -14.55 8.31
C GLY A 318 -18.68 -15.18 8.80
N SER A 319 -17.58 -14.48 8.53
CA SER A 319 -16.25 -14.79 9.06
C SER A 319 -15.57 -13.50 9.53
N ILE A 320 -15.09 -13.51 10.77
CA ILE A 320 -14.46 -12.35 11.40
C ILE A 320 -13.11 -12.75 11.97
N VAL A 321 -12.06 -12.03 11.54
CA VAL A 321 -10.68 -12.29 11.97
C VAL A 321 -10.34 -11.58 13.29
N ALA A 322 -10.87 -10.37 13.51
CA ALA A 322 -10.61 -9.55 14.71
C ALA A 322 -11.92 -9.14 15.38
N GLY A 323 -11.93 -9.08 16.72
CA GLY A 323 -13.15 -8.74 17.45
C GLY A 323 -13.68 -7.36 17.08
N MET A 324 -15.00 -7.22 16.93
CA MET A 324 -15.62 -6.01 16.41
C MET A 324 -17.02 -5.78 16.96
N SER A 325 -17.45 -4.51 16.94
CA SER A 325 -18.82 -4.12 17.23
C SER A 325 -19.35 -3.18 16.14
N PHE A 326 -20.55 -3.47 15.63
CA PHE A 326 -21.25 -2.60 14.70
C PHE A 326 -22.73 -2.59 15.01
N GLY A 327 -23.38 -1.48 14.68
CA GLY A 327 -24.80 -1.31 14.87
C GLY A 327 -25.40 -0.26 13.96
N ALA A 328 -26.69 -0.42 13.73
CA ALA A 328 -27.47 0.46 12.89
C ALA A 328 -28.86 0.65 13.48
N SER A 329 -29.49 1.73 13.05
CA SER A 329 -30.89 1.99 13.33
C SER A 329 -31.68 2.16 12.04
N GLN A 330 -32.95 1.82 12.14
CA GLN A 330 -33.89 1.88 11.04
C GLN A 330 -35.17 2.51 11.57
N HIS A 331 -35.75 3.41 10.77
CA HIS A 331 -37.07 3.96 11.03
C HIS A 331 -37.86 3.94 9.73
N GLY A 332 -39.07 3.39 9.77
CA GLY A 332 -39.87 3.31 8.58
C GLY A 332 -41.32 2.91 8.82
N SER A 333 -42.11 3.08 7.77
CA SER A 333 -43.42 2.49 7.66
C SER A 333 -43.60 1.83 6.31
N VAL A 334 -44.20 0.65 6.34
CA VAL A 334 -44.44 -0.21 5.20
C VAL A 334 -45.91 -0.58 5.22
N THR A 335 -46.61 -0.19 4.17
CA THR A 335 -47.93 -0.71 3.85
C THR A 335 -47.78 -1.74 2.75
N ALA A 336 -48.05 -2.99 3.09
CA ALA A 336 -48.09 -4.10 2.16
C ALA A 336 -49.49 -4.71 2.16
N GLY A 337 -49.93 -5.18 1.00
CA GLY A 337 -51.23 -5.83 0.90
C GLY A 337 -51.35 -6.69 -0.33
N ILE A 338 -52.34 -7.56 -0.28
CA ILE A 338 -52.74 -8.42 -1.38
C ILE A 338 -54.21 -8.18 -1.67
N GLY A 339 -54.53 -7.93 -2.92
CA GLY A 339 -55.90 -7.92 -3.38
C GLY A 339 -56.12 -8.91 -4.52
N TYR A 340 -57.37 -9.30 -4.67
CA TYR A 340 -57.83 -10.19 -5.72
C TYR A 340 -59.13 -9.66 -6.31
N ASN A 341 -59.13 -9.48 -7.63
CA ASN A 341 -60.33 -9.20 -8.41
C ASN A 341 -60.08 -9.65 -9.86
N ASP A 342 -60.55 -10.85 -10.19
CA ASP A 342 -60.25 -11.57 -11.45
C ASP A 342 -58.74 -11.67 -11.78
N GLY A 343 -57.92 -11.63 -10.72
CA GLY A 343 -56.46 -11.57 -10.79
C GLY A 343 -55.90 -10.98 -9.50
N PHE A 344 -54.73 -11.46 -9.10
CA PHE A 344 -54.02 -10.90 -7.95
C PHE A 344 -53.36 -9.57 -8.30
N TYR A 345 -53.34 -8.66 -7.34
CA TYR A 345 -52.54 -7.44 -7.38
C TYR A 345 -51.93 -7.19 -6.01
N ALA A 346 -50.71 -6.66 -6.01
CA ALA A 346 -50.04 -6.21 -4.80
C ALA A 346 -50.38 -4.75 -4.51
N VAL A 347 -50.58 -4.42 -3.24
CA VAL A 347 -50.64 -3.05 -2.74
C VAL A 347 -49.32 -2.74 -2.06
N LYS A 348 -48.69 -1.63 -2.45
CA LYS A 348 -47.45 -1.17 -1.83
C LYS A 348 -47.43 0.35 -1.65
N ALA A 349 -47.12 0.78 -0.44
CA ALA A 349 -46.69 2.14 -0.14
C ALA A 349 -45.67 2.05 1.00
N ASN A 350 -44.52 2.67 0.83
CA ASN A 350 -43.41 2.47 1.77
C ASN A 350 -42.60 3.76 1.92
N SER A 351 -42.16 4.02 3.15
CA SER A 351 -41.18 5.05 3.49
C SER A 351 -40.22 4.45 4.51
N MET A 352 -38.98 4.22 4.11
CA MET A 352 -37.95 3.66 4.99
C MET A 352 -36.67 4.49 4.91
N GLU A 353 -36.20 4.88 6.09
CA GLU A 353 -34.95 5.59 6.34
C GLU A 353 -34.04 4.72 7.20
N PHE A 354 -32.75 4.72 6.88
CA PHE A 354 -31.75 3.96 7.60
C PHE A 354 -30.68 4.92 8.13
N GLY A 355 -30.18 4.62 9.33
CA GLY A 355 -29.07 5.31 9.98
C GLY A 355 -28.01 4.33 10.45
N SER A 356 -26.77 4.80 10.58
CA SER A 356 -25.72 4.06 11.27
C SER A 356 -25.55 4.60 12.69
N GLU A 357 -25.37 3.72 13.67
CA GLU A 357 -25.11 4.11 15.07
C GLU A 357 -23.64 3.90 15.44
N SER A 358 -23.00 2.86 14.91
CA SER A 358 -21.55 2.66 15.04
C SER A 358 -21.05 1.66 14.00
N ALA A 359 -19.90 1.95 13.37
CA ALA A 359 -19.18 1.00 12.55
C ALA A 359 -17.68 1.19 12.80
N ALA A 360 -17.07 0.23 13.50
CA ALA A 360 -15.63 0.23 13.75
C ALA A 360 -15.08 -1.17 13.52
N GLY A 361 -14.13 -1.29 12.59
CA GLY A 361 -13.47 -2.55 12.28
C GLY A 361 -12.23 -2.32 11.44
N SER A 362 -11.23 -3.18 11.63
CA SER A 362 -10.06 -3.26 10.77
C SER A 362 -9.84 -4.73 10.37
N GLY A 363 -9.64 -4.99 9.08
CA GLY A 363 -9.32 -6.32 8.55
C GLY A 363 -10.29 -6.87 7.48
N ARG A 364 -9.96 -8.05 6.95
CA ARG A 364 -10.86 -8.82 6.07
C ARG A 364 -11.99 -9.40 6.90
N LEU A 365 -13.21 -8.98 6.61
CA LEU A 365 -14.39 -9.32 7.38
C LEU A 365 -15.58 -9.46 6.44
N SER A 366 -16.47 -10.39 6.72
CA SER A 366 -17.78 -10.47 6.08
C SER A 366 -18.73 -10.96 7.14
N ALA A 367 -19.72 -10.16 7.50
CA ALA A 367 -20.71 -10.52 8.49
C ALA A 367 -22.07 -9.97 8.06
N ARG A 368 -23.11 -10.78 8.19
CA ARG A 368 -24.48 -10.38 7.92
C ARG A 368 -25.35 -10.82 9.09
N LEU A 369 -26.18 -9.90 9.55
CA LEU A 369 -27.26 -10.13 10.48
C LEU A 369 -28.57 -9.83 9.78
N SER A 370 -29.57 -10.68 9.99
CA SER A 370 -30.91 -10.54 9.47
C SER A 370 -31.91 -10.77 10.59
N LEU A 371 -32.77 -9.77 10.86
CA LEU A 371 -33.97 -9.92 11.65
C LEU A 371 -35.10 -10.32 10.69
N GLU A 372 -35.55 -11.56 10.81
CA GLU A 372 -36.67 -12.11 10.07
C GLU A 372 -37.94 -11.91 10.89
N ALA A 373 -38.90 -11.17 10.35
CA ALA A 373 -40.24 -11.03 10.91
C ALA A 373 -41.26 -11.65 9.96
N SER A 374 -42.02 -12.64 10.43
CA SER A 374 -43.11 -13.25 9.69
C SER A 374 -44.44 -12.93 10.35
N GLN A 375 -45.32 -12.26 9.62
CA GLN A 375 -46.66 -11.86 10.04
C GLN A 375 -47.67 -12.67 9.25
N ALA A 376 -48.47 -13.49 9.92
CA ALA A 376 -49.54 -14.26 9.29
C ALA A 376 -50.90 -13.79 9.80
N LEU A 377 -51.88 -13.67 8.92
CA LEU A 377 -53.26 -13.37 9.29
C LEU A 377 -54.15 -14.58 8.98
N LEU A 378 -54.30 -15.48 9.95
CA LEU A 378 -54.93 -16.78 9.73
C LEU A 378 -56.45 -16.70 9.80
N LEU A 379 -57.15 -17.17 8.77
CA LEU A 379 -58.60 -17.37 8.81
C LEU A 379 -58.93 -18.60 9.67
N TYR A 380 -59.72 -18.39 10.72
CA TYR A 380 -60.04 -19.36 11.78
C TYR A 380 -58.81 -20.06 12.41
N GLY A 381 -57.64 -19.40 12.41
CA GLY A 381 -56.40 -19.98 12.94
C GLY A 381 -55.89 -21.19 12.15
N ILE A 382 -56.26 -21.31 10.88
CA ILE A 382 -55.83 -22.42 10.01
C ILE A 382 -54.83 -21.93 8.96
N VAL A 383 -55.26 -20.98 8.13
CA VAL A 383 -54.53 -20.58 6.93
C VAL A 383 -54.89 -19.16 6.53
N GLY A 384 -53.94 -18.40 5.98
CA GLY A 384 -54.19 -17.05 5.48
C GLY A 384 -52.95 -16.41 4.84
N PRO A 385 -53.03 -15.13 4.45
CA PRO A 385 -51.90 -14.41 3.90
C PRO A 385 -50.77 -14.31 4.93
N ALA A 386 -49.54 -14.37 4.43
CA ALA A 386 -48.33 -14.12 5.19
C ALA A 386 -47.52 -13.00 4.54
N LEU A 387 -47.12 -12.04 5.37
CA LEU A 387 -46.11 -11.03 5.06
C LEU A 387 -44.81 -11.50 5.73
N VAL A 388 -43.72 -11.50 4.98
CA VAL A 388 -42.39 -11.84 5.47
C VAL A 388 -41.50 -10.63 5.23
N GLU A 389 -40.79 -10.22 6.26
CA GLU A 389 -39.86 -9.12 6.25
C GLU A 389 -38.50 -9.63 6.71
N ASP A 390 -37.47 -9.40 5.90
CA ASP A 390 -36.07 -9.61 6.26
C ASP A 390 -35.38 -8.26 6.33
N LEU A 391 -35.20 -7.77 7.54
CA LEU A 391 -34.38 -6.60 7.82
C LEU A 391 -32.95 -7.06 8.02
N SER A 392 -32.06 -6.66 7.13
CA SER A 392 -30.66 -7.10 7.15
C SER A 392 -29.68 -5.95 7.37
N LEU A 393 -28.63 -6.25 8.12
CA LEU A 393 -27.41 -5.46 8.24
C LEU A 393 -26.26 -6.32 7.76
N SER A 394 -25.62 -5.89 6.69
CA SER A 394 -24.48 -6.59 6.10
C SER A 394 -23.25 -5.72 6.18
N LEU A 395 -22.19 -6.25 6.75
CA LEU A 395 -20.88 -5.65 6.80
C LEU A 395 -19.95 -6.46 5.92
N GLU A 396 -19.55 -5.87 4.79
CA GLU A 396 -18.72 -6.52 3.80
C GLU A 396 -17.38 -5.80 3.70
N GLY A 397 -16.32 -6.48 4.11
CA GLY A 397 -14.94 -6.09 3.92
C GLY A 397 -14.45 -6.57 2.56
N LYS A 398 -13.96 -5.63 1.76
CA LYS A 398 -13.41 -5.90 0.44
C LYS A 398 -11.91 -6.15 0.56
N ALA A 399 -11.38 -7.06 -0.25
CA ALA A 399 -9.94 -7.26 -0.31
C ALA A 399 -9.30 -6.10 -1.09
N ALA A 400 -8.25 -5.48 -0.52
CA ALA A 400 -7.43 -4.53 -1.25
C ALA A 400 -7.04 -5.10 -2.64
N PRO A 401 -7.12 -4.30 -3.72
CA PRO A 401 -7.25 -2.84 -3.73
C PRO A 401 -8.69 -2.31 -3.87
N GLU A 402 -9.73 -3.12 -3.62
CA GLU A 402 -11.11 -2.65 -3.76
C GLU A 402 -11.49 -1.64 -2.67
N LYS A 403 -11.85 -0.43 -3.11
CA LYS A 403 -12.27 0.68 -2.24
C LYS A 403 -13.79 0.84 -2.21
N PRO A 404 -14.36 1.30 -1.08
CA PRO A 404 -13.74 1.38 0.25
C PRO A 404 -13.51 -0.03 0.83
N VAL A 405 -12.47 -0.18 1.68
CA VAL A 405 -12.04 -1.50 2.23
C VAL A 405 -13.10 -2.21 3.06
N TRP A 406 -14.13 -1.50 3.52
CA TRP A 406 -15.37 -2.09 4.01
C TRP A 406 -16.54 -1.13 3.81
N CYS A 407 -17.74 -1.68 3.68
CA CYS A 407 -19.01 -0.95 3.80
C CYS A 407 -19.98 -1.71 4.70
N LEU A 408 -20.65 -0.96 5.57
CA LEU A 408 -21.84 -1.37 6.29
C LEU A 408 -23.05 -1.00 5.44
N THR A 409 -23.84 -1.99 5.06
CA THR A 409 -25.05 -1.84 4.26
C THR A 409 -26.27 -2.27 5.07
N GLY A 410 -27.34 -1.50 4.95
CA GLY A 410 -28.66 -1.82 5.48
C GLY A 410 -29.54 -2.28 4.34
N GLY A 411 -30.17 -3.43 4.49
CA GLY A 411 -31.03 -4.05 3.51
C GLY A 411 -32.41 -4.34 4.09
N VAL A 412 -33.42 -4.29 3.25
CA VAL A 412 -34.78 -4.76 3.57
C VAL A 412 -35.33 -5.50 2.36
N ASP A 413 -35.85 -6.70 2.59
CA ASP A 413 -36.61 -7.48 1.62
C ASP A 413 -37.99 -7.80 2.19
N LEU A 414 -39.01 -7.34 1.50
CA LEU A 414 -40.41 -7.53 1.87
C LEU A 414 -41.04 -8.48 0.87
N GLY A 415 -41.40 -9.67 1.35
CA GLY A 415 -42.11 -10.69 0.59
C GLY A 415 -43.54 -10.85 1.10
N ALA A 416 -44.46 -11.24 0.22
CA ALA A 416 -45.79 -11.66 0.64
C ALA A 416 -46.25 -12.92 -0.10
N SER A 417 -47.13 -13.67 0.54
CA SER A 417 -47.73 -14.88 -0.01
C SER A 417 -49.16 -15.08 0.50
N LEU A 418 -49.96 -15.82 -0.27
CA LEU A 418 -51.29 -16.29 0.10
C LEU A 418 -51.50 -17.70 -0.43
N ASP A 419 -52.06 -18.55 0.41
CA ASP A 419 -52.60 -19.85 -0.02
C ASP A 419 -53.91 -20.09 0.74
N VAL A 420 -55.08 -19.96 0.12
CA VAL A 420 -56.39 -20.17 0.78
C VAL A 420 -57.33 -20.92 -0.15
N ASP A 421 -57.95 -22.00 0.34
CA ASP A 421 -58.97 -22.74 -0.41
C ASP A 421 -60.37 -22.37 0.07
N LEU A 422 -61.13 -21.67 -0.79
CA LEU A 422 -62.51 -21.30 -0.49
C LEU A 422 -63.54 -22.30 -1.03
N LYS A 423 -63.13 -23.45 -1.61
CA LYS A 423 -63.91 -24.44 -2.38
C LYS A 423 -64.59 -23.91 -3.65
N ILE A 424 -64.95 -22.63 -3.64
CA ILE A 424 -65.37 -21.85 -4.81
C ILE A 424 -64.15 -21.55 -5.69
N LYS A 425 -63.02 -21.24 -5.06
CA LYS A 425 -61.73 -20.99 -5.71
C LYS A 425 -60.58 -21.27 -4.75
N HIS A 426 -59.56 -21.98 -5.23
CA HIS A 426 -58.28 -22.06 -4.55
C HIS A 426 -57.42 -20.86 -4.98
N LEU A 427 -57.03 -20.05 -4.01
CA LEU A 427 -56.32 -18.80 -4.18
C LEU A 427 -54.88 -19.00 -3.74
N ARG A 428 -53.96 -19.07 -4.71
CA ARG A 428 -52.52 -19.22 -4.45
C ARG A 428 -51.74 -18.09 -5.12
N TRP A 429 -50.93 -17.39 -4.35
CA TRP A 429 -50.13 -16.26 -4.80
C TRP A 429 -48.84 -16.15 -3.99
N GLY A 430 -47.75 -15.75 -4.65
CA GLY A 430 -46.42 -15.64 -4.05
C GLY A 430 -45.69 -16.99 -3.85
N PRO A 431 -44.54 -16.97 -3.14
CA PRO A 431 -43.92 -15.80 -2.54
C PRO A 431 -43.51 -14.77 -3.60
N GLU A 432 -43.93 -13.52 -3.42
CA GLU A 432 -43.61 -12.42 -4.33
C GLU A 432 -42.84 -11.34 -3.55
N SER A 433 -41.68 -10.92 -4.05
CA SER A 433 -40.94 -9.79 -3.48
C SER A 433 -41.67 -8.50 -3.87
N LEU A 434 -42.18 -7.81 -2.85
CA LEU A 434 -42.94 -6.57 -2.96
C LEU A 434 -42.02 -5.35 -3.01
N TYR A 435 -40.91 -5.43 -2.28
CA TYR A 435 -39.95 -4.35 -2.13
C TYR A 435 -38.60 -4.89 -1.68
N GLU A 436 -37.55 -4.46 -2.37
CA GLU A 436 -36.17 -4.73 -1.99
C GLU A 436 -35.41 -3.40 -2.04
N LYS A 437 -34.71 -3.06 -0.96
CA LYS A 437 -33.81 -1.90 -0.93
C LYS A 437 -32.57 -2.24 -0.12
N SER A 438 -31.43 -1.82 -0.65
CA SER A 438 -30.15 -1.85 0.05
C SER A 438 -29.54 -0.46 -0.01
N VAL A 439 -28.96 0.00 1.09
CA VAL A 439 -28.30 1.31 1.21
C VAL A 439 -26.97 1.18 1.95
N ASP A 440 -25.97 1.92 1.49
CA ASP A 440 -24.69 2.05 2.20
C ASP A 440 -24.89 3.00 3.39
N LEU A 441 -24.77 2.49 4.61
CA LEU A 441 -24.97 3.25 5.86
C LEU A 441 -23.70 3.96 6.32
N SER A 442 -22.56 3.29 6.11
CA SER A 442 -21.23 3.78 6.45
C SER A 442 -20.20 2.99 5.67
N CYS A 443 -19.12 3.64 5.24
CA CYS A 443 -18.01 2.95 4.60
C CYS A 443 -16.69 3.51 5.13
N ALA A 444 -15.63 2.73 4.99
CA ALA A 444 -14.28 3.16 5.35
C ALA A 444 -13.92 4.45 4.60
N ALA A 445 -13.46 5.46 5.35
CA ALA A 445 -12.78 6.61 4.77
C ALA A 445 -11.37 6.21 4.34
N ASN A 446 -10.85 6.85 3.28
CA ASN A 446 -9.47 6.67 2.86
C ASN A 446 -8.50 7.01 4.00
N GLN A 447 -7.52 6.16 4.25
CA GLN A 447 -6.47 6.39 5.24
C GLN A 447 -5.21 6.88 4.54
N ALA A 448 -4.43 7.73 5.20
CA ALA A 448 -3.13 8.13 4.66
C ALA A 448 -2.12 6.97 4.82
N PRO A 449 -1.17 6.83 3.89
CA PRO A 449 -0.20 5.74 3.93
C PRO A 449 0.74 5.87 5.14
N THR A 450 1.39 4.77 5.50
CA THR A 450 2.45 4.76 6.52
C THR A 450 3.83 4.66 5.87
N ILE A 451 4.84 5.33 6.42
CA ILE A 451 6.23 5.27 5.94
C ILE A 451 7.15 4.79 7.07
N GLN A 452 7.89 3.71 6.82
CA GLN A 452 8.97 3.24 7.68
C GLN A 452 10.31 3.39 6.95
N LEU A 453 11.15 4.30 7.43
CA LEU A 453 12.49 4.51 6.87
C LEU A 453 13.47 3.47 7.42
N HIS A 454 14.24 2.84 6.53
CA HIS A 454 15.33 1.89 6.88
C HIS A 454 16.72 2.53 6.81
N VAL A 455 16.76 3.86 6.71
CA VAL A 455 17.99 4.65 6.67
C VAL A 455 18.25 5.22 8.05
N ALA A 456 19.36 4.84 8.68
CA ALA A 456 19.83 5.55 9.87
C ALA A 456 20.45 6.89 9.43
N GLY A 457 20.18 7.97 10.16
CA GLY A 457 20.87 9.25 9.94
C GLY A 457 22.38 9.05 9.95
N ALA A 458 23.02 9.28 8.81
CA ALA A 458 24.41 8.88 8.58
C ALA A 458 25.26 10.04 8.04
N VAL A 459 26.54 9.99 8.39
CA VAL A 459 27.57 10.86 7.83
C VAL A 459 28.22 10.11 6.67
N TYR A 460 28.10 10.66 5.47
CA TYR A 460 28.66 10.09 4.25
C TYR A 460 29.94 10.87 3.90
N PRO A 461 31.13 10.33 4.20
CA PRO A 461 32.37 10.93 3.74
C PRO A 461 32.51 10.72 2.23
N GLY A 462 32.74 11.81 1.49
CA GLY A 462 33.22 11.75 0.12
C GLY A 462 32.17 11.73 -1.00
N VAL A 463 31.06 12.47 -0.84
CA VAL A 463 29.87 12.38 -1.73
C VAL A 463 30.04 13.04 -3.12
N THR A 464 31.23 13.54 -3.48
CA THR A 464 31.49 14.08 -4.81
C THR A 464 31.95 12.98 -5.78
N GLY A 465 31.00 12.23 -6.36
CA GLY A 465 31.27 11.16 -7.34
C GLY A 465 30.27 10.01 -7.30
N ALA A 466 30.56 8.91 -8.02
CA ALA A 466 29.70 7.74 -8.23
C ALA A 466 29.33 6.92 -6.96
N ALA A 467 29.61 7.44 -5.75
CA ALA A 467 29.22 6.84 -4.48
C ALA A 467 28.38 7.88 -3.69
N GLY A 468 27.09 7.60 -3.52
CA GLY A 468 26.12 8.43 -2.80
C GLY A 468 25.37 7.67 -1.71
N PRO A 469 24.56 8.34 -0.87
CA PRO A 469 23.66 7.65 0.04
C PRO A 469 22.64 6.81 -0.72
N ARG A 470 22.27 5.69 -0.11
CA ARG A 470 21.20 4.81 -0.57
C ARG A 470 20.01 4.95 0.35
N PHE A 471 18.90 5.43 -0.18
CA PHE A 471 17.65 5.61 0.54
C PHE A 471 16.75 4.39 0.38
N ILE A 472 16.27 3.88 1.52
CA ILE A 472 15.43 2.69 1.61
C ILE A 472 14.30 2.99 2.59
N GLY A 473 13.07 2.75 2.19
CA GLY A 473 11.90 2.85 3.05
C GLY A 473 10.78 1.97 2.53
N ASP A 474 9.89 1.58 3.43
CA ASP A 474 8.62 0.94 3.09
C ASP A 474 7.50 1.96 3.22
N ALA A 475 6.78 2.22 2.14
CA ALA A 475 5.50 2.89 2.19
C ALA A 475 4.38 1.86 2.01
N MET A 476 3.49 1.80 3.00
CA MET A 476 2.38 0.87 3.03
C MET A 476 1.08 1.58 3.33
N ASP A 477 0.10 1.36 2.46
CA ASP A 477 -1.27 1.80 2.62
C ASP A 477 -2.20 0.61 2.82
N LEU A 478 -3.26 0.79 3.60
CA LEU A 478 -4.20 -0.29 3.89
C LEU A 478 -5.08 -0.60 2.66
N GLU A 479 -5.49 0.43 1.94
CA GLU A 479 -6.36 0.36 0.78
C GLU A 479 -5.59 0.03 -0.51
N ASP A 480 -4.43 0.64 -0.73
CA ASP A 480 -3.65 0.57 -1.97
C ASP A 480 -2.43 -0.37 -1.92
N GLY A 481 -2.05 -0.83 -0.73
CA GLY A 481 -0.88 -1.68 -0.54
C GLY A 481 0.44 -0.90 -0.65
N ALA A 482 1.44 -1.48 -1.30
CA ALA A 482 2.78 -0.89 -1.34
C ALA A 482 2.82 0.30 -2.31
N LEU A 483 3.30 1.45 -1.83
CA LEU A 483 3.34 2.70 -2.60
C LEU A 483 4.79 3.12 -2.91
N PRO A 484 5.02 3.90 -3.99
CA PRO A 484 6.28 4.56 -4.21
C PRO A 484 6.52 5.66 -3.15
N ILE A 485 7.80 5.93 -2.88
CA ILE A 485 8.25 7.00 -1.98
C ILE A 485 8.99 8.03 -2.82
N HIS A 486 8.53 9.27 -2.76
CA HIS A 486 9.17 10.43 -3.38
C HIS A 486 10.16 11.09 -2.39
N TRP A 487 11.40 11.33 -2.82
CA TRP A 487 12.46 11.86 -1.97
C TRP A 487 12.88 13.26 -2.39
N THR A 488 12.97 14.15 -1.40
CA THR A 488 13.43 15.53 -1.58
C THR A 488 14.48 15.91 -0.54
N SER A 489 15.34 16.85 -0.90
CA SER A 489 16.39 17.45 -0.09
C SER A 489 16.09 18.93 0.07
N ASP A 490 16.19 19.44 1.29
CA ASP A 490 16.04 20.88 1.59
C ASP A 490 17.06 21.77 0.85
N ARG A 491 18.17 21.19 0.37
CA ARG A 491 19.26 21.90 -0.33
C ARG A 491 19.32 21.60 -1.83
N ASP A 492 19.09 20.35 -2.20
CA ASP A 492 19.27 19.87 -3.59
C ASP A 492 17.94 19.72 -4.35
N GLY A 493 16.81 19.88 -3.66
CA GLY A 493 15.49 19.72 -4.26
C GLY A 493 15.13 18.25 -4.49
N GLU A 494 14.57 17.94 -5.65
CA GLU A 494 14.08 16.61 -6.00
C GLU A 494 15.22 15.61 -6.21
N LEU A 495 15.17 14.48 -5.48
CA LEU A 495 16.20 13.43 -5.56
C LEU A 495 15.76 12.22 -6.39
N GLY A 496 14.45 11.98 -6.47
CA GLY A 496 13.85 10.87 -7.21
C GLY A 496 12.94 9.99 -6.34
N ASP A 497 12.54 8.85 -6.91
CA ASP A 497 11.60 7.93 -6.28
C ASP A 497 12.26 6.59 -5.88
N SER A 498 11.75 5.97 -4.82
CA SER A 498 12.03 4.58 -4.48
C SER A 498 10.74 3.78 -4.35
N THR A 499 10.86 2.45 -4.27
CA THR A 499 9.77 1.56 -3.85
C THR A 499 10.27 0.66 -2.72
N ASN A 500 9.36 -0.08 -2.08
CA ASN A 500 9.70 -1.05 -1.03
C ASN A 500 10.69 -2.15 -1.51
N THR A 501 10.86 -2.33 -2.82
CA THR A 501 11.79 -3.31 -3.41
C THR A 501 12.96 -2.70 -4.17
N VAL A 502 12.86 -1.42 -4.55
CA VAL A 502 13.87 -0.71 -5.35
C VAL A 502 14.31 0.55 -4.58
N PRO A 503 15.50 0.54 -3.98
CA PRO A 503 16.03 1.69 -3.26
C PRO A 503 16.54 2.77 -4.21
N LEU A 504 16.67 4.00 -3.69
CA LEU A 504 17.17 5.15 -4.44
C LEU A 504 18.64 5.43 -4.09
N ASP A 505 19.53 5.33 -5.06
CA ASP A 505 20.93 5.73 -4.93
C ASP A 505 21.11 7.17 -5.45
N VAL A 506 21.66 8.08 -4.64
CA VAL A 506 21.79 9.52 -4.96
C VAL A 506 23.27 9.91 -5.10
N PRO A 507 23.93 9.60 -6.23
CA PRO A 507 25.31 10.04 -6.47
C PRO A 507 25.34 11.56 -6.64
N GLY A 508 26.16 12.26 -5.85
CA GLY A 508 26.36 13.70 -5.98
C GLY A 508 25.48 14.60 -5.12
N LEU A 509 24.95 14.11 -3.99
CA LEU A 509 24.37 14.97 -2.95
C LEU A 509 25.37 16.09 -2.60
N SER A 510 24.92 17.34 -2.53
CA SER A 510 25.83 18.48 -2.31
C SER A 510 26.47 18.42 -0.93
N LEU A 511 27.56 19.16 -0.70
CA LEU A 511 28.22 19.16 0.59
C LEU A 511 27.38 19.91 1.64
N GLY A 512 27.34 19.34 2.85
CA GLY A 512 26.63 19.93 3.99
C GLY A 512 25.71 18.96 4.70
N THR A 513 24.90 19.50 5.62
CA THR A 513 23.83 18.75 6.28
C THR A 513 22.53 18.96 5.50
N HIS A 514 21.85 17.87 5.18
CA HIS A 514 20.58 17.82 4.47
C HIS A 514 19.48 17.28 5.39
N LEU A 515 18.29 17.86 5.30
CA LEU A 515 17.06 17.26 5.77
C LEU A 515 16.38 16.60 4.58
N ILE A 516 16.44 15.27 4.54
CA ILE A 516 15.83 14.47 3.48
C ILE A 516 14.39 14.16 3.90
N THR A 517 13.44 14.47 3.02
CA THR A 517 12.01 14.21 3.23
C THR A 517 11.55 13.14 2.25
N ALA A 518 11.04 12.04 2.80
CA ALA A 518 10.33 10.98 2.10
C ALA A 518 8.82 11.28 2.15
N THR A 519 8.15 11.24 1.01
CA THR A 519 6.70 11.47 0.89
C THR A 519 6.07 10.30 0.16
N ALA A 520 5.00 9.73 0.71
CA ALA A 520 4.17 8.74 0.04
C ALA A 520 2.77 9.31 -0.11
N THR A 521 2.19 9.13 -1.29
CA THR A 521 0.85 9.58 -1.65
C THR A 521 0.06 8.37 -2.12
N ASP A 522 -1.08 8.11 -1.52
CA ASP A 522 -1.99 7.06 -1.96
C ASP A 522 -2.69 7.42 -3.28
N LEU A 523 -3.49 6.51 -3.84
CA LEU A 523 -4.17 6.75 -5.11
C LEU A 523 -5.34 7.74 -5.00
N ASP A 524 -5.81 8.05 -3.79
CA ASP A 524 -6.88 9.03 -3.52
C ASP A 524 -6.33 10.41 -3.13
N GLY A 525 -5.01 10.56 -3.02
CA GLY A 525 -4.30 11.81 -2.77
C GLY A 525 -3.99 12.12 -1.30
N ALA A 526 -4.25 11.22 -0.34
CA ALA A 526 -3.76 11.43 1.02
C ALA A 526 -2.26 11.14 1.10
N THR A 527 -1.57 11.88 1.97
CA THR A 527 -0.11 11.93 2.00
C THR A 527 0.44 11.77 3.41
N THR A 528 1.59 11.12 3.50
CA THR A 528 2.40 11.03 4.72
C THR A 528 3.84 11.36 4.40
N THR A 529 4.54 11.94 5.38
CA THR A 529 5.96 12.25 5.25
C THR A 529 6.78 11.66 6.40
N ALA A 530 8.02 11.32 6.11
CA ALA A 530 9.04 10.94 7.08
C ALA A 530 10.34 11.67 6.74
N THR A 531 11.16 12.00 7.75
CA THR A 531 12.40 12.75 7.53
C THR A 531 13.62 12.05 8.11
N VAL A 532 14.77 12.25 7.48
CA VAL A 532 16.07 11.78 7.95
C VAL A 532 17.13 12.83 7.70
N THR A 533 18.02 13.04 8.67
CA THR A 533 19.16 13.97 8.52
C THR A 533 20.37 13.23 7.97
N VAL A 534 20.94 13.76 6.89
CA VAL A 534 22.11 13.21 6.21
C VAL A 534 23.21 14.27 6.15
N LYS A 535 24.46 13.90 6.43
CA LYS A 535 25.59 14.84 6.32
C LYS A 535 26.60 14.38 5.28
N ALA A 536 26.74 15.12 4.20
CA ALA A 536 27.73 14.91 3.15
C ALA A 536 28.99 15.74 3.45
N LEU A 537 30.15 15.06 3.48
CA LEU A 537 31.46 15.69 3.74
C LEU A 537 32.39 15.55 2.53
N SER A 538 33.32 16.48 2.35
CA SER A 538 34.48 16.27 1.48
C SER A 538 35.51 15.39 2.20
N GLY A 539 36.18 14.48 1.48
CA GLY A 539 37.28 13.68 2.01
C GLY A 539 38.58 14.48 2.06
N ASP A 540 39.45 14.21 3.04
CA ASP A 540 40.76 14.87 3.13
C ASP A 540 41.76 14.25 2.13
N PRO A 541 42.53 15.06 1.36
CA PRO A 541 43.57 14.53 0.48
C PRO A 541 44.77 14.00 1.29
N THR A 542 45.57 13.13 0.67
CA THR A 542 46.86 12.66 1.21
C THR A 542 47.97 12.86 0.18
N LEU A 543 49.17 13.23 0.63
CA LEU A 543 50.34 13.50 -0.21
C LEU A 543 51.55 12.75 0.33
N THR A 544 52.32 12.11 -0.56
CA THR A 544 53.58 11.44 -0.25
C THR A 544 54.62 11.69 -1.35
N PHE A 545 55.90 11.50 -1.03
CA PHE A 545 56.99 11.61 -2.00
C PHE A 545 57.67 10.28 -2.26
N GLN A 546 58.08 10.09 -3.51
CA GLN A 546 58.95 9.02 -3.96
C GLN A 546 60.19 9.60 -4.61
N VAL A 547 61.33 8.92 -4.52
CA VAL A 547 62.61 9.34 -5.08
C VAL A 547 63.00 8.42 -6.23
N GLN A 548 63.55 8.98 -7.30
CA GLN A 548 64.08 8.18 -8.40
C GLN A 548 65.38 7.48 -7.98
N LYS A 549 65.39 6.15 -8.06
CA LYS A 549 66.56 5.29 -7.85
C LYS A 549 66.73 4.38 -9.07
N GLY A 550 67.71 4.69 -9.91
CA GLY A 550 67.86 4.04 -11.22
C GLY A 550 66.70 4.42 -12.15
N ALA A 551 66.03 3.42 -12.73
CA ALA A 551 64.90 3.62 -13.64
C ALA A 551 63.52 3.75 -12.95
N ALA A 552 63.45 3.61 -11.62
CA ALA A 552 62.17 3.54 -10.89
C ALA A 552 62.07 4.62 -9.79
N PHE A 553 60.85 5.05 -9.49
CA PHE A 553 60.54 5.84 -8.30
C PHE A 553 60.18 4.92 -7.14
N GLN A 554 60.77 5.16 -5.97
CA GLN A 554 60.59 4.36 -4.76
C GLN A 554 60.22 5.24 -3.57
N ALA A 555 59.33 4.77 -2.71
CA ALA A 555 59.00 5.45 -1.46
C ALA A 555 60.24 5.49 -0.55
N THR A 556 60.73 6.68 -0.26
CA THR A 556 61.88 6.91 0.62
C THR A 556 61.70 8.21 1.37
N THR A 557 62.38 8.36 2.49
CA THR A 557 62.35 9.59 3.31
C THR A 557 63.46 10.58 2.95
N GLN A 558 64.37 10.20 2.05
CA GLN A 558 65.57 10.98 1.76
C GLN A 558 66.04 10.88 0.30
N LEU A 559 66.35 12.02 -0.30
CA LEU A 559 67.07 12.17 -1.56
C LEU A 559 68.52 12.58 -1.27
N SER A 560 69.52 12.03 -1.98
CA SER A 560 70.94 12.38 -1.76
C SER A 560 71.69 12.60 -3.07
N GLY A 561 72.69 13.50 -3.05
CA GLY A 561 73.57 13.75 -4.20
C GLY A 561 74.74 14.67 -3.89
N THR A 562 75.46 15.11 -4.92
CA THR A 562 76.61 16.03 -4.81
C THR A 562 76.29 17.40 -5.40
N GLN A 563 76.92 18.45 -4.88
CA GLN A 563 76.74 19.82 -5.36
C GLN A 563 77.04 19.91 -6.87
N GLY A 564 76.16 20.58 -7.61
CA GLY A 564 76.21 20.67 -9.07
C GLY A 564 75.47 19.54 -9.81
N GLY A 565 74.98 18.53 -9.09
CA GLY A 565 74.10 17.48 -9.64
C GLY A 565 72.60 17.79 -9.50
N SER A 566 71.77 16.81 -9.84
CA SER A 566 70.31 16.88 -9.69
C SER A 566 69.72 15.54 -9.23
N GLY A 567 68.58 15.59 -8.56
CA GLY A 567 67.77 14.42 -8.21
C GLY A 567 66.32 14.59 -8.65
N TYR A 568 65.54 13.51 -8.59
CA TYR A 568 64.15 13.51 -9.04
C TYR A 568 63.19 12.98 -7.98
N LEU A 569 62.07 13.68 -7.82
CA LEU A 569 60.98 13.37 -6.91
C LEU A 569 59.70 13.11 -7.70
N ARG A 570 58.87 12.19 -7.22
CA ARG A 570 57.49 12.03 -7.67
C ARG A 570 56.55 12.31 -6.51
N ALA A 571 55.60 13.21 -6.71
CA ALA A 571 54.51 13.42 -5.76
C ALA A 571 53.39 12.41 -6.03
N VAL A 572 53.07 11.59 -5.02
CA VAL A 572 51.95 10.66 -5.08
C VAL A 572 50.86 11.19 -4.17
N MET A 573 49.76 11.60 -4.79
CA MET A 573 48.58 12.09 -4.10
C MET A 573 47.50 11.01 -4.17
N THR A 574 46.87 10.73 -3.03
CA THR A 574 45.73 9.83 -2.96
C THR A 574 44.59 10.55 -2.27
N SER A 575 43.36 10.27 -2.69
CA SER A 575 42.16 10.75 -2.03
C SER A 575 41.25 9.55 -1.78
N PRO A 576 40.54 9.50 -0.62
CA PRO A 576 39.53 8.48 -0.38
C PRO A 576 38.34 8.58 -1.34
N VAL A 577 38.24 9.67 -2.12
CA VAL A 577 37.27 9.84 -3.21
C VAL A 577 37.95 9.76 -4.58
N PRO A 578 37.27 9.23 -5.62
CA PRO A 578 37.77 9.23 -6.99
C PRO A 578 37.79 10.66 -7.56
N PHE A 579 38.85 11.39 -7.26
CA PHE A 579 39.17 12.68 -7.87
C PHE A 579 40.17 12.47 -9.00
N VAL A 580 40.00 13.20 -10.11
CA VAL A 580 41.00 13.24 -11.19
C VAL A 580 42.17 14.10 -10.73
N ILE A 581 43.15 13.46 -10.08
CA ILE A 581 44.43 14.08 -9.76
C ILE A 581 45.23 14.14 -11.06
N GLY A 582 44.99 15.19 -11.85
CA GLY A 582 45.64 15.38 -13.16
C GLY A 582 46.59 16.56 -13.25
N ASN A 583 46.55 17.51 -12.31
CA ASN A 583 47.33 18.74 -12.42
C ASN A 583 48.10 19.04 -11.13
N CYS A 584 49.39 18.70 -11.13
CA CYS A 584 50.36 19.07 -10.10
C CYS A 584 50.61 20.59 -10.05
N GLY A 585 50.02 21.36 -10.97
CA GLY A 585 50.16 22.82 -11.06
C GLY A 585 49.57 23.60 -9.88
N THR A 586 48.77 22.98 -9.00
CA THR A 586 48.31 23.59 -7.74
C THR A 586 49.25 23.35 -6.56
N MET A 587 50.34 22.60 -6.77
CA MET A 587 51.30 22.28 -5.73
C MET A 587 52.15 23.51 -5.39
N THR A 588 52.18 23.85 -4.11
CA THR A 588 53.03 24.91 -3.57
C THR A 588 54.22 24.28 -2.85
N TRP A 589 55.41 24.86 -3.03
CA TRP A 589 56.65 24.34 -2.49
C TRP A 589 57.28 25.31 -1.50
N SER A 590 57.80 24.77 -0.40
CA SER A 590 58.77 25.43 0.47
C SER A 590 60.07 24.64 0.37
N SER A 591 61.08 25.22 -0.28
CA SER A 591 62.35 24.54 -0.55
C SER A 591 63.52 25.52 -0.57
N PRO A 592 64.64 25.21 0.10
CA PRO A 592 65.88 25.96 -0.04
C PRO A 592 66.65 25.62 -1.33
N LEU A 593 66.27 24.54 -2.03
CA LEU A 593 66.86 24.10 -3.31
C LEU A 593 65.90 24.38 -4.48
N PRO A 594 66.40 24.75 -5.67
CA PRO A 594 65.55 24.93 -6.85
C PRO A 594 64.82 23.64 -7.22
N ILE A 595 63.52 23.77 -7.53
CA ILE A 595 62.65 22.68 -7.97
C ILE A 595 62.05 23.06 -9.32
N THR A 596 62.10 22.15 -10.28
CA THR A 596 61.50 22.30 -11.61
C THR A 596 60.49 21.19 -11.84
N ASP A 597 59.26 21.55 -12.21
CA ASP A 597 58.25 20.60 -12.70
C ASP A 597 58.65 20.11 -14.10
N LEU A 598 58.62 18.80 -14.31
CA LEU A 598 58.97 18.20 -15.60
C LEU A 598 57.80 18.12 -16.58
N GLY A 599 56.57 18.44 -16.15
CA GLY A 599 55.40 18.51 -17.03
C GLY A 599 54.97 17.17 -17.64
N THR A 600 55.38 16.04 -17.05
CA THR A 600 55.14 14.69 -17.59
C THR A 600 53.74 14.15 -17.28
N GLY A 601 52.91 14.90 -16.54
CA GLY A 601 51.61 14.45 -16.03
C GLY A 601 51.69 13.47 -14.85
N ALA A 602 52.87 12.93 -14.54
CA ALA A 602 53.11 12.00 -13.44
C ALA A 602 53.55 12.68 -12.12
N CYS A 603 53.46 14.02 -12.05
CA CYS A 603 53.96 14.82 -10.94
C CYS A 603 55.42 14.56 -10.58
N ASP A 604 56.26 14.53 -11.62
CA ASP A 604 57.71 14.37 -11.49
C ASP A 604 58.40 15.73 -11.45
N PHE A 605 59.26 15.92 -10.46
CA PHE A 605 59.99 17.15 -10.20
C PHE A 605 61.48 16.88 -10.17
N ARG A 606 62.26 17.79 -10.75
CA ARG A 606 63.71 17.81 -10.65
C ARG A 606 64.13 18.77 -9.53
N VAL A 607 65.02 18.31 -8.66
CA VAL A 607 65.65 19.10 -7.59
C VAL A 607 67.12 19.32 -7.95
N ASP A 608 67.56 20.57 -8.04
CA ASP A 608 68.96 20.91 -8.34
C ASP A 608 69.77 21.11 -7.06
N PHE A 609 70.91 20.42 -6.96
CA PHE A 609 71.76 20.42 -5.77
C PHE A 609 72.74 21.60 -5.77
N THR A 610 72.22 22.81 -5.57
CA THR A 610 73.02 24.05 -5.63
C THR A 610 73.76 24.37 -4.33
N GLN A 611 73.25 23.90 -3.18
CA GLN A 611 73.80 24.18 -1.84
C GLN A 611 74.13 22.88 -1.11
N THR A 612 75.35 22.75 -0.59
CA THR A 612 75.74 21.62 0.28
C THR A 612 75.03 21.65 1.62
N GLY A 613 74.83 20.49 2.24
CA GLY A 613 74.18 20.34 3.55
C GLY A 613 72.91 19.49 3.48
N THR A 614 72.22 19.40 4.62
CA THR A 614 70.93 18.73 4.75
C THR A 614 69.81 19.77 4.66
N HIS A 615 68.90 19.56 3.73
CA HIS A 615 67.79 20.44 3.40
C HIS A 615 66.47 19.70 3.59
N THR A 616 65.40 20.45 3.89
CA THR A 616 64.04 19.90 3.91
C THR A 616 63.23 20.56 2.81
N ILE A 617 62.57 19.74 2.01
CA ILE A 617 61.64 20.19 0.97
C ILE A 617 60.24 19.80 1.42
N THR A 618 59.33 20.77 1.47
CA THR A 618 57.92 20.56 1.78
C THR A 618 57.07 20.94 0.59
N GLY A 619 56.17 20.05 0.19
CA GLY A 619 55.15 20.34 -0.81
C GLY A 619 53.76 20.26 -0.20
N THR A 620 52.88 21.16 -0.63
CA THR A 620 51.47 21.22 -0.20
C THR A 620 50.56 21.24 -1.42
N VAL A 621 49.57 20.36 -1.41
CA VAL A 621 48.47 20.35 -2.39
C VAL A 621 47.18 20.83 -1.71
N THR A 622 46.38 21.57 -2.46
CA THR A 622 45.05 22.04 -2.06
C THR A 622 44.03 21.45 -3.02
N ASP A 623 42.98 20.81 -2.49
CA ASP A 623 41.85 20.37 -3.30
C ASP A 623 40.95 21.56 -3.68
N PRO A 624 40.04 21.41 -4.67
CA PRO A 624 39.11 22.48 -5.05
C PRO A 624 38.18 22.96 -3.92
N ASN A 625 38.04 22.19 -2.84
CA ASN A 625 37.21 22.51 -1.68
C ASN A 625 37.98 23.19 -0.55
N GLY A 626 39.27 23.52 -0.75
CA GLY A 626 40.12 24.20 0.23
C GLY A 626 40.72 23.29 1.31
N LYS A 627 40.69 21.96 1.15
CA LYS A 627 41.39 21.01 2.01
C LYS A 627 42.84 20.84 1.55
N HIS A 628 43.76 20.74 2.49
CA HIS A 628 45.20 20.70 2.22
C HIS A 628 45.84 19.39 2.67
N ALA A 629 46.83 18.93 1.91
CA ALA A 629 47.76 17.88 2.33
C ALA A 629 49.19 18.32 2.10
N SER A 630 50.06 18.09 3.09
CA SER A 630 51.48 18.44 3.02
C SER A 630 52.35 17.22 3.28
N ALA A 631 53.45 17.12 2.53
CA ALA A 631 54.50 16.12 2.75
C ALA A 631 55.86 16.81 2.74
N SER A 632 56.83 16.21 3.45
CA SER A 632 58.21 16.69 3.45
C SER A 632 59.20 15.56 3.13
N ILE A 633 60.31 15.92 2.48
CA ILE A 633 61.42 15.01 2.21
C ILE A 633 62.75 15.67 2.57
N THR A 634 63.67 14.88 3.12
CA THR A 634 65.03 15.32 3.42
C THR A 634 65.93 15.19 2.20
N VAL A 635 66.71 16.23 1.88
CA VAL A 635 67.67 16.23 0.77
C VAL A 635 69.07 16.46 1.31
N VAL A 636 70.00 15.52 1.08
CA VAL A 636 71.39 15.61 1.56
C VAL A 636 72.34 15.83 0.38
N VAL A 637 73.04 16.97 0.39
CA VAL A 637 73.95 17.39 -0.68
C VAL A 637 75.39 17.45 -0.18
N ALA A 638 76.27 16.61 -0.72
CA ALA A 638 77.71 16.58 -0.42
C ALA A 638 78.53 17.50 -1.35
N ALA A 639 79.73 17.91 -0.94
CA ALA A 639 80.64 18.74 -1.76
C ALA A 639 81.24 17.96 -2.96
N ALA A 640 81.59 18.66 -4.05
CA ALA A 640 82.23 18.07 -5.22
C ALA A 640 83.75 17.80 -5.01
N PRO A 641 84.34 16.74 -5.59
CA PRO A 641 85.77 16.40 -5.43
C PRO A 641 86.73 17.29 -6.29
N PRO A 642 87.99 17.55 -5.87
CA PRO A 642 88.98 18.39 -6.59
C PRO A 642 89.82 17.65 -7.69
N THR A 643 90.35 18.38 -8.70
CA THR A 643 91.09 17.86 -9.90
C THR A 643 92.62 18.14 -9.88
N PRO A 644 93.54 17.22 -10.32
CA PRO A 644 95.03 17.40 -10.29
C PRO A 644 95.72 18.05 -11.52
N THR A 645 96.99 18.53 -11.42
CA THR A 645 97.79 19.28 -12.47
C THR A 645 99.21 18.71 -12.76
N LEU A 646 99.74 18.87 -13.99
CA LEU A 646 101.04 18.32 -14.50
C LEU A 646 102.26 19.28 -14.35
N THR A 647 103.49 18.77 -14.11
CA THR A 647 104.76 19.53 -13.95
C THR A 647 106.01 18.86 -14.60
N LEU A 648 106.99 19.67 -15.05
CA LEU A 648 108.28 19.26 -15.68
C LEU A 648 109.47 19.97 -15.00
N THR A 649 110.57 19.27 -14.70
CA THR A 649 111.76 19.85 -14.04
C THR A 649 112.73 20.52 -15.04
N PRO A 650 113.68 21.36 -14.58
CA PRO A 650 114.80 21.83 -15.41
C PRO A 650 115.72 20.70 -15.89
N ILE A 651 116.38 20.87 -17.04
CA ILE A 651 117.45 19.96 -17.51
C ILE A 651 118.65 20.04 -16.54
N THR A 652 119.13 18.90 -16.09
CA THR A 652 120.40 18.74 -15.38
C THR A 652 121.42 18.09 -16.30
N ALA A 653 122.69 18.49 -16.24
CA ALA A 653 123.72 17.96 -17.12
C ALA A 653 125.06 17.74 -16.41
N ALA A 654 125.82 16.75 -16.88
CA ALA A 654 127.17 16.46 -16.43
C ALA A 654 128.02 15.89 -17.57
N LYS A 655 129.32 16.15 -17.57
CA LYS A 655 130.27 15.46 -18.44
C LYS A 655 130.40 13.99 -18.01
N TYR A 656 130.85 13.13 -18.93
CA TYR A 656 130.95 11.69 -18.69
C TYR A 656 131.96 11.32 -17.60
N ASP A 657 132.91 12.21 -17.28
CA ASP A 657 133.81 12.09 -16.14
C ASP A 657 133.16 12.43 -14.78
N GLY A 658 131.86 12.76 -14.78
CA GLY A 658 131.08 13.11 -13.59
C GLY A 658 131.08 14.61 -13.28
N THR A 659 131.79 15.45 -14.03
CA THR A 659 131.84 16.90 -13.78
C THR A 659 130.48 17.54 -14.08
N PRO A 660 129.81 18.21 -13.12
CA PRO A 660 128.55 18.90 -13.38
C PRO A 660 128.71 19.98 -14.46
N LEU A 661 127.76 20.04 -15.37
CA LEU A 661 127.71 21.01 -16.45
C LEU A 661 126.50 21.93 -16.23
N PRO A 662 126.64 23.04 -15.48
CA PRO A 662 125.54 23.96 -15.25
C PRO A 662 125.16 24.70 -16.54
N ASN A 663 124.00 25.35 -16.52
CA ASN A 663 123.61 26.26 -17.59
C ASN A 663 124.63 27.41 -17.72
N GLY A 664 125.15 27.64 -18.91
CA GLY A 664 126.28 28.52 -19.21
C GLY A 664 127.65 27.86 -19.04
N GLY A 665 127.71 26.59 -18.63
CA GLY A 665 128.94 25.81 -18.46
C GLY A 665 129.67 25.56 -19.77
N VAL A 666 130.88 25.01 -19.70
CA VAL A 666 131.80 24.97 -20.85
C VAL A 666 132.15 23.55 -21.29
N VAL A 667 132.05 23.30 -22.60
CA VAL A 667 132.37 22.03 -23.27
C VAL A 667 133.49 22.20 -24.28
N GLY A 668 134.30 21.17 -24.49
CA GLY A 668 135.35 21.09 -25.51
C GLY A 668 135.02 20.11 -26.64
N PRO A 669 135.86 20.04 -27.70
CA PRO A 669 135.70 19.07 -28.77
C PRO A 669 135.72 17.63 -28.23
N GLY A 670 134.69 16.86 -28.57
CA GLY A 670 134.59 15.45 -28.18
C GLY A 670 134.10 15.20 -26.76
N ASP A 671 133.77 16.24 -25.97
CA ASP A 671 133.18 16.07 -24.64
C ASP A 671 131.88 15.28 -24.73
N ARG A 672 131.79 14.18 -23.99
CA ARG A 672 130.55 13.41 -23.79
C ARG A 672 129.79 13.98 -22.58
N VAL A 673 128.52 14.30 -22.76
CA VAL A 673 127.64 14.93 -21.77
C VAL A 673 126.38 14.09 -21.59
N VAL A 674 125.97 13.88 -20.34
CA VAL A 674 124.69 13.25 -19.98
C VAL A 674 123.71 14.35 -19.57
N LEU A 675 122.50 14.33 -20.11
CA LEU A 675 121.42 15.29 -19.90
C LEU A 675 120.23 14.57 -19.24
N VAL A 676 119.61 15.13 -18.21
CA VAL A 676 118.51 14.48 -17.47
C VAL A 676 117.37 15.46 -17.16
N VAL A 677 116.11 15.02 -17.31
CA VAL A 677 114.88 15.78 -16.96
C VAL A 677 113.78 14.86 -16.39
N ASN A 678 112.96 15.32 -15.44
CA ASN A 678 111.87 14.54 -14.80
C ASN A 678 110.48 15.21 -14.96
N SER A 679 109.39 14.42 -14.88
CA SER A 679 108.00 14.92 -14.83
C SER A 679 107.12 14.13 -13.85
N ASN A 680 105.99 14.70 -13.41
CA ASN A 680 104.99 13.99 -12.58
C ASN A 680 103.93 13.20 -13.40
N ALA A 681 104.15 13.03 -14.72
CA ALA A 681 103.18 12.39 -15.62
C ALA A 681 102.81 10.96 -15.20
N GLY A 682 103.79 10.19 -14.72
CA GLY A 682 103.57 8.83 -14.22
C GLY A 682 102.65 8.77 -13.00
N THR A 683 102.71 9.77 -12.12
CA THR A 683 101.88 9.84 -10.90
C THR A 683 100.42 10.16 -11.22
N ILE A 684 100.17 10.96 -12.26
CA ILE A 684 98.81 11.33 -12.68
C ILE A 684 98.24 10.41 -13.78
N GLY A 685 98.97 9.35 -14.16
CA GLY A 685 98.50 8.33 -15.09
C GLY A 685 98.42 8.78 -16.56
N VAL A 686 99.25 9.75 -16.97
CA VAL A 686 99.20 10.30 -18.33
C VAL A 686 100.41 9.86 -19.16
N PRO A 687 100.22 9.27 -20.36
CA PRO A 687 101.32 8.82 -21.20
C PRO A 687 102.00 10.00 -21.92
N VAL A 688 103.33 10.04 -21.87
CA VAL A 688 104.17 11.14 -22.38
C VAL A 688 105.42 10.61 -23.09
N ARG A 689 105.99 11.42 -23.98
CA ARG A 689 107.33 11.25 -24.56
C ARG A 689 108.16 12.52 -24.43
N TYR A 690 109.48 12.39 -24.59
CA TYR A 690 110.43 13.49 -24.50
C TYR A 690 111.11 13.75 -25.85
N ASP A 691 110.88 14.92 -26.42
CA ASP A 691 111.46 15.30 -27.72
C ASP A 691 112.64 16.26 -27.48
N TRP A 692 113.88 15.77 -27.67
CA TRP A 692 115.12 16.50 -27.38
C TRP A 692 115.84 16.97 -28.66
N GLU A 693 116.33 18.20 -28.61
CA GLU A 693 116.98 18.86 -29.73
C GLU A 693 118.19 19.67 -29.26
N VAL A 694 119.19 19.83 -30.14
CA VAL A 694 120.36 20.68 -29.94
C VAL A 694 120.53 21.63 -31.12
N GLN A 695 120.99 22.84 -30.82
CA GLN A 695 121.25 23.89 -31.79
C GLN A 695 122.63 24.48 -31.52
N GLN A 696 123.45 24.57 -32.55
CA GLN A 696 124.79 25.15 -32.46
C GLN A 696 124.73 26.68 -32.49
N ARG A 697 125.60 27.32 -31.72
CA ARG A 697 125.91 28.75 -31.83
C ARG A 697 127.29 28.95 -32.42
N THR A 698 127.39 29.93 -33.31
CA THR A 698 128.62 30.36 -33.99
C THR A 698 128.75 31.88 -33.86
N ALA A 699 129.90 32.45 -34.21
CA ALA A 699 130.05 33.91 -34.25
C ALA A 699 129.12 34.56 -35.28
N SER A 700 128.73 33.85 -36.34
CA SER A 700 127.84 34.32 -37.42
C SER A 700 126.34 34.13 -37.13
N GLY A 701 125.96 33.51 -36.01
CA GLY A 701 124.56 33.27 -35.65
C GLY A 701 124.29 31.89 -35.08
N VAL A 702 123.01 31.53 -34.98
CA VAL A 702 122.51 30.27 -34.42
C VAL A 702 122.08 29.33 -35.55
N GLY A 703 122.55 28.08 -35.54
CA GLY A 703 122.24 27.05 -36.56
C GLY A 703 120.80 26.52 -36.46
N ALA A 704 120.42 25.49 -37.22
CA ALA A 704 119.10 24.86 -37.07
C ALA A 704 119.04 23.94 -35.84
N TRP A 705 117.84 23.74 -35.29
CA TRP A 705 117.62 22.68 -34.29
C TRP A 705 117.78 21.32 -34.96
N THR A 706 118.53 20.45 -34.30
CA THR A 706 118.79 19.08 -34.74
C THR A 706 118.38 18.12 -33.63
N PRO A 707 117.62 17.05 -33.94
CA PRO A 707 117.26 16.04 -32.94
C PRO A 707 118.49 15.35 -32.36
N LEU A 708 118.53 15.17 -31.04
CA LEU A 708 119.64 14.47 -30.36
C LEU A 708 119.47 12.93 -30.32
N THR A 709 119.41 12.21 -31.44
CA THR A 709 119.00 10.79 -31.46
C THR A 709 119.70 9.86 -30.42
N GLY A 710 118.91 9.10 -29.65
CA GLY A 710 119.35 8.13 -28.63
C GLY A 710 118.18 7.28 -28.11
N SER A 711 118.43 6.20 -27.36
CA SER A 711 117.40 5.34 -26.75
C SER A 711 117.09 5.71 -25.29
N GLY A 712 115.83 5.64 -24.85
CA GLY A 712 115.43 5.81 -23.43
C GLY A 712 114.22 6.72 -23.12
N ASP A 713 113.45 7.19 -24.11
CA ASP A 713 112.49 8.30 -23.92
C ASP A 713 111.04 7.90 -23.51
N SER A 714 110.87 6.89 -22.65
CA SER A 714 109.54 6.50 -22.10
C SER A 714 109.58 6.22 -20.59
N GLY A 715 109.32 7.23 -19.76
CA GLY A 715 109.26 7.07 -18.30
C GLY A 715 109.42 8.38 -17.51
N SER A 716 109.31 8.31 -16.17
CA SER A 716 109.66 9.45 -15.30
C SER A 716 111.18 9.56 -15.25
N GLY A 717 111.73 10.62 -15.84
CA GLY A 717 113.17 10.74 -16.00
C GLY A 717 113.60 10.31 -17.39
N SER A 718 113.84 11.28 -18.28
CA SER A 718 114.54 11.02 -19.53
C SER A 718 116.01 11.41 -19.36
N ALA A 719 116.91 10.53 -19.77
CA ALA A 719 118.34 10.75 -19.80
C ALA A 719 118.85 10.62 -21.24
N ARG A 720 119.67 11.57 -21.71
CA ARG A 720 120.20 11.60 -23.07
C ARG A 720 121.69 11.89 -23.07
N GLU A 721 122.45 11.06 -23.77
CA GLU A 721 123.86 11.32 -24.01
C GLU A 721 124.06 12.17 -25.26
N TRP A 722 124.91 13.18 -25.17
CA TRP A 722 125.28 14.06 -26.26
C TRP A 722 126.80 14.19 -26.30
N THR A 723 127.41 13.90 -27.45
CA THR A 723 128.84 14.13 -27.67
C THR A 723 129.02 15.43 -28.46
N THR A 724 129.82 16.34 -27.92
CA THR A 724 130.04 17.65 -28.50
C THR A 724 130.83 17.52 -29.81
N PRO A 725 130.28 17.93 -30.97
CA PRO A 725 130.97 17.79 -32.25
C PRO A 725 132.30 18.56 -32.31
N ALA A 726 133.33 17.96 -32.90
CA ALA A 726 134.59 18.67 -33.18
C ALA A 726 134.42 19.63 -34.35
N GLN A 727 134.10 20.90 -34.07
CA GLN A 727 133.92 21.93 -35.10
C GLN A 727 134.67 23.23 -34.78
N ASN A 728 135.35 23.77 -35.80
CA ASN A 728 136.19 24.96 -35.65
C ASN A 728 135.39 26.29 -35.55
N SER A 729 134.10 26.28 -35.94
CA SER A 729 133.23 27.46 -35.99
C SER A 729 132.30 27.64 -34.79
N ALA A 730 132.21 26.66 -33.88
CA ALA A 730 131.30 26.70 -32.74
C ALA A 730 131.77 27.67 -31.64
N THR A 731 130.83 28.41 -31.05
CA THR A 731 131.00 29.24 -29.85
C THR A 731 130.19 28.71 -28.65
N GLY A 732 129.19 27.86 -28.90
CA GLY A 732 128.40 27.21 -27.85
C GLY A 732 127.26 26.35 -28.42
N TYR A 733 126.44 25.77 -27.55
CA TYR A 733 125.27 24.97 -27.91
C TYR A 733 124.07 25.31 -27.02
N THR A 734 122.86 25.18 -27.55
CA THR A 734 121.61 25.22 -26.79
C THR A 734 120.93 23.87 -26.97
N ILE A 735 120.51 23.26 -25.87
CA ILE A 735 119.81 21.99 -25.81
C ILE A 735 118.43 22.28 -25.25
N ARG A 736 117.39 21.67 -25.82
CA ARG A 736 116.04 21.73 -25.27
C ARG A 736 115.39 20.36 -25.25
N VAL A 737 114.44 20.19 -24.35
CA VAL A 737 113.55 19.03 -24.29
C VAL A 737 112.11 19.50 -24.16
N TRP A 738 111.23 18.87 -24.93
CA TRP A 738 109.79 19.03 -24.84
C TRP A 738 109.14 17.81 -24.19
N LEU A 739 108.17 18.06 -23.32
CA LEU A 739 107.24 17.03 -22.84
C LEU A 739 106.01 17.00 -23.76
N VAL A 740 105.75 15.87 -24.40
CA VAL A 740 104.67 15.73 -25.38
C VAL A 740 103.70 14.65 -24.95
N ASN A 741 102.40 14.95 -24.95
CA ASN A 741 101.36 13.95 -24.73
C ASN A 741 101.31 12.99 -25.94
N THR A 742 101.43 11.69 -25.70
CA THR A 742 101.47 10.71 -26.78
C THR A 742 100.10 10.41 -27.39
N ALA A 743 99.01 10.65 -26.66
CA ALA A 743 97.65 10.48 -27.15
C ALA A 743 97.18 11.64 -28.04
N THR A 744 97.55 12.88 -27.72
CA THR A 744 97.09 14.07 -28.45
C THR A 744 98.15 14.71 -29.34
N GLY A 745 99.44 14.39 -29.14
CA GLY A 745 100.56 15.05 -29.82
C GLY A 745 100.86 16.48 -29.33
N ALA A 746 100.13 16.95 -28.30
CA ALA A 746 100.29 18.31 -27.79
C ALA A 746 101.56 18.48 -26.92
N TYR A 747 102.26 19.59 -27.12
CA TYR A 747 103.40 20.01 -26.32
C TYR A 747 102.93 20.62 -25.00
N TRP A 748 103.40 20.08 -23.87
CA TRP A 748 102.91 20.42 -22.52
C TRP A 748 103.91 21.18 -21.65
N GLY A 749 105.18 21.21 -22.05
CA GLY A 749 106.22 21.99 -21.38
C GLY A 749 107.56 21.83 -22.06
N GLN A 750 108.46 22.80 -21.84
CA GLN A 750 109.84 22.73 -22.32
C GLN A 750 110.83 23.03 -21.21
N SER A 751 112.04 22.49 -21.35
CA SER A 751 113.20 22.88 -20.56
C SER A 751 114.41 23.07 -21.47
N ILE A 752 115.31 24.00 -21.09
CA ILE A 752 116.42 24.47 -21.93
C ILE A 752 117.72 24.52 -21.11
N LEU A 753 118.82 24.09 -21.74
CA LEU A 753 120.19 24.20 -21.24
C LEU A 753 121.07 24.87 -22.31
N THR A 754 121.92 25.80 -21.91
CA THR A 754 122.89 26.50 -22.76
C THR A 754 124.30 26.17 -22.28
N VAL A 755 125.25 25.94 -23.20
CA VAL A 755 126.67 25.73 -22.87
C VAL A 755 127.58 26.48 -23.85
N SER A 756 128.74 26.94 -23.40
CA SER A 756 129.78 27.59 -24.21
C SER A 756 130.79 26.55 -24.71
N TYR A 757 131.46 26.81 -25.85
CA TYR A 757 132.41 25.88 -26.46
C TYR A 757 133.84 26.44 -26.44
N LEU A 758 134.77 25.72 -25.79
CA LEU A 758 136.21 26.06 -25.71
C LEU A 758 136.97 25.45 -26.90
N ARG A 759 137.67 26.29 -27.66
CA ARG A 759 138.52 25.84 -28.77
C ARG A 759 139.88 25.35 -28.25
N PRO A 760 140.49 24.32 -28.87
CA PRO A 760 141.91 24.04 -28.67
C PRO A 760 142.76 25.24 -29.15
N PRO A 761 143.87 25.57 -28.48
CA PRO A 761 144.84 26.52 -29.01
C PRO A 761 145.38 26.00 -30.36
N ALA A 762 145.53 26.93 -31.32
CA ALA A 762 145.77 26.65 -32.75
C ALA A 762 147.05 25.85 -33.03
#